data_AF-W6L4A7-F1
#
_entry.id   AF-W6L4A7-F1
#
_cell.length_a   1.000
_cell.length_b   1.000
_cell.length_c   1.000
_cell.angle_alpha   90.00
_cell.angle_beta   90.00
_cell.angle_gamma   90.00
#
_symmetry.space_group_name_H-M   'P 1'
#
loop_
_entity.id
_entity.type
_entity.pdbx_description
1 polymer ?
#
loop_
_entity_poly.entity_id
_entity_poly.type
_entity_poly.pdbx_seq_one_letter_code
_entity_poly.pdbx_strand_id
1 'polypeptide(L)'
;MTAPLLDEVDTVMHNYFEALNSKDEDIFRLYEDNKRMRTLVQDTLKAREDLEAHSRSQAVLTLSLKTELHEKKCLIEAQDDEISTLREGIAELNVLFNSPSELSTSPQDIVLKVKDVVKQHDYLQAALNATNDHLNRCYRTALLFLIDEEARVRREMEDAAQQFFCSSIFWLCRQQAETISYLEADINRQRCAVEHERADFTEQLQLISKRLELDTTRNTLRTEGMNTKLAEMDRHLCVMQLKLMEEQERGVIALESMIDLVRDVWGPWCVVIERYRRHEFVERQTLGKKATDLSAQLHSLQKEHANTTGALESIQLTYRRHQKHGLKLEEKVRELDVYRNDLQELRLKHEKAIERFRKTEQRYQKNTLNATEALQESDKQLDEATKKSDRLTQQNGFLYKDVKTLEKRLEGLTKHAQNLEAQCQQLKKEKQVEIGENEAKVSSMENEIQKMRREYEGRLAEDKVAFQDQLKELESERDHWKGLLDQSKCNQTEQQKRFATEIGEWASLSEVLKAQLVEARAQLEKESTARKVLENSRRTESELLSRLIANSSNNTSMASPEKFGELTNSSFSLNHYSHANSVPAALVGNDGNELSSELTRALESEKLLRHQVQVLEQSCRRSTTVISELREALFRERIRRDQHQR
;
A
#
# COMPACT_ATOMS: atom_id res chain seq x y z
N MET A 1 -5.32 -120.07 -110.52
CA MET A 1 -5.86 -118.71 -110.34
C MET A 1 -5.72 -118.33 -108.86
N THR A 2 -5.94 -117.06 -108.49
CA THR A 2 -5.78 -116.51 -107.11
C THR A 2 -4.42 -116.80 -106.46
N ALA A 3 -3.36 -116.17 -106.98
CA ALA A 3 -2.01 -116.18 -106.40
C ALA A 3 -1.29 -114.81 -106.44
N PRO A 4 -1.21 -114.06 -107.56
CA PRO A 4 -0.36 -112.86 -107.62
C PRO A 4 -0.86 -111.68 -106.78
N LEU A 5 -2.17 -111.62 -106.52
CA LEU A 5 -2.78 -110.57 -105.69
C LEU A 5 -2.45 -110.68 -104.19
N LEU A 6 -1.85 -111.77 -103.72
CA LEU A 6 -1.38 -111.87 -102.33
C LEU A 6 0.01 -111.23 -102.19
N ASP A 7 0.98 -111.62 -103.02
CA ASP A 7 2.34 -111.03 -103.00
C ASP A 7 2.32 -109.51 -103.21
N GLU A 8 1.47 -108.99 -104.11
CA GLU A 8 1.33 -107.55 -104.33
C GLU A 8 0.73 -106.82 -103.11
N VAL A 9 -0.23 -107.44 -102.41
CA VAL A 9 -0.80 -106.86 -101.18
C VAL A 9 0.20 -106.94 -100.02
N ASP A 10 0.89 -108.06 -99.85
CA ASP A 10 1.87 -108.23 -98.76
C ASP A 10 3.10 -107.34 -98.96
N THR A 11 3.58 -107.14 -100.19
CA THR A 11 4.66 -106.15 -100.47
C THR A 11 4.19 -104.70 -100.30
N VAL A 12 2.96 -104.35 -100.71
CA VAL A 12 2.39 -103.02 -100.41
C VAL A 12 2.23 -102.80 -98.91
N MET A 13 1.73 -103.78 -98.15
CA MET A 13 1.60 -103.72 -96.70
C MET A 13 2.97 -103.62 -96.02
N HIS A 14 3.98 -104.36 -96.48
CA HIS A 14 5.35 -104.28 -95.96
C HIS A 14 5.93 -102.88 -96.18
N ASN A 15 5.83 -102.32 -97.40
CA ASN A 15 6.25 -100.95 -97.71
C ASN A 15 5.50 -99.91 -96.87
N TYR A 16 4.21 -100.13 -96.58
CA TYR A 16 3.42 -99.27 -95.68
C TYR A 16 3.93 -99.35 -94.23
N PHE A 17 4.29 -100.53 -93.73
CA PHE A 17 4.84 -100.69 -92.37
C PHE A 17 6.26 -100.15 -92.25
N GLU A 18 7.14 -100.31 -93.24
CA GLU A 18 8.45 -99.65 -93.27
C GLU A 18 8.30 -98.12 -93.31
N ALA A 19 7.38 -97.59 -94.12
CA ALA A 19 7.07 -96.16 -94.17
C ALA A 19 6.38 -95.63 -92.91
N LEU A 20 5.76 -96.50 -92.09
CA LEU A 20 5.24 -96.17 -90.76
C LEU A 20 6.37 -96.14 -89.74
N ASN A 21 7.17 -97.21 -89.64
CA ASN A 21 8.32 -97.30 -88.74
C ASN A 21 9.31 -96.15 -88.97
N SER A 22 9.58 -95.79 -90.23
CA SER A 22 10.45 -94.65 -90.57
C SER A 22 9.88 -93.30 -90.09
N LYS A 23 8.56 -93.11 -90.16
CA LYS A 23 7.90 -91.90 -89.64
C LYS A 23 7.84 -91.88 -88.12
N ASP A 24 7.63 -93.02 -87.48
CA ASP A 24 7.63 -93.12 -86.02
C ASP A 24 9.05 -92.84 -85.47
N GLU A 25 10.08 -93.37 -86.11
CA GLU A 25 11.50 -93.07 -85.85
C GLU A 25 11.80 -91.56 -86.01
N ASP A 26 11.33 -90.93 -87.09
CA ASP A 26 11.43 -89.47 -87.27
C ASP A 26 10.64 -88.67 -86.22
N ILE A 27 9.46 -89.16 -85.79
CA ILE A 27 8.67 -88.57 -84.69
C ILE A 27 9.42 -88.66 -83.36
N PHE A 28 10.07 -89.79 -83.05
CA PHE A 28 10.89 -89.92 -81.85
C PHE A 28 12.10 -88.98 -81.90
N ARG A 29 12.80 -88.88 -83.03
CA ARG A 29 13.91 -87.92 -83.21
C ARG A 29 13.45 -86.47 -83.05
N LEU A 30 12.32 -86.10 -83.65
CA LEU A 30 11.71 -84.78 -83.45
C LEU A 30 11.31 -84.53 -82.00
N TYR A 31 10.87 -85.55 -81.26
CA TYR A 31 10.56 -85.44 -79.84
C TYR A 31 11.84 -85.26 -78.99
N GLU A 32 12.91 -85.99 -79.29
CA GLU A 32 14.21 -85.84 -78.62
C GLU A 32 14.86 -84.48 -78.90
N ASP A 33 14.83 -83.99 -80.15
CA ASP A 33 15.33 -82.65 -80.48
C ASP A 33 14.43 -81.56 -79.88
N ASN A 34 13.10 -81.73 -79.81
CA ASN A 34 12.22 -80.78 -79.11
C ASN A 34 12.52 -80.74 -77.60
N LYS A 35 12.76 -81.90 -76.98
CA LYS A 35 13.20 -82.02 -75.58
C LYS A 35 14.56 -81.35 -75.36
N ARG A 36 15.54 -81.60 -76.24
CA ARG A 36 16.89 -81.00 -76.21
C ARG A 36 16.83 -79.48 -76.38
N MET A 37 16.02 -78.97 -77.32
CA MET A 37 15.79 -77.53 -77.46
C MET A 37 15.16 -76.92 -76.21
N ARG A 38 14.16 -77.58 -75.59
CA ARG A 38 13.57 -77.09 -74.32
C ARG A 38 14.61 -76.98 -73.22
N THR A 39 15.46 -78.00 -73.04
CA THR A 39 16.56 -77.94 -72.06
C THR A 39 17.51 -76.78 -72.35
N LEU A 40 17.96 -76.63 -73.60
CA LEU A 40 18.89 -75.56 -74.00
C LEU A 40 18.27 -74.15 -73.86
N VAL A 41 16.98 -73.99 -74.15
CA VAL A 41 16.23 -72.75 -73.89
C VAL A 41 16.10 -72.49 -72.40
N GLN A 42 15.84 -73.51 -71.58
CA GLN A 42 15.75 -73.36 -70.13
C GLN A 42 17.10 -73.00 -69.49
N ASP A 43 18.19 -73.62 -69.93
CA ASP A 43 19.55 -73.34 -69.46
C ASP A 43 20.02 -71.93 -69.89
N THR A 44 19.69 -71.49 -71.11
CA THR A 44 20.03 -70.14 -71.59
C THR A 44 19.17 -69.04 -70.96
N LEU A 45 17.90 -69.32 -70.65
CA LEU A 45 17.07 -68.43 -69.84
C LEU A 45 17.64 -68.30 -68.42
N LYS A 46 17.97 -69.42 -67.76
CA LYS A 46 18.56 -69.40 -66.42
C LYS A 46 19.90 -68.66 -66.39
N ALA A 47 20.80 -68.94 -67.34
CA ALA A 47 22.09 -68.25 -67.43
C ALA A 47 21.91 -66.73 -67.66
N ARG A 48 20.85 -66.32 -68.36
CA ARG A 48 20.46 -64.91 -68.48
C ARG A 48 19.91 -64.34 -67.17
N GLU A 49 19.07 -65.07 -66.45
CA GLU A 49 18.56 -64.65 -65.13
C GLU A 49 19.71 -64.47 -64.12
N ASP A 50 20.67 -65.40 -64.09
CA ASP A 50 21.88 -65.32 -63.26
C ASP A 50 22.74 -64.10 -63.64
N LEU A 51 22.91 -63.80 -64.93
CA LEU A 51 23.62 -62.60 -65.42
C LEU A 51 22.87 -61.30 -65.10
N GLU A 52 21.54 -61.26 -65.23
CA GLU A 52 20.73 -60.10 -64.86
C GLU A 52 20.75 -59.88 -63.34
N ALA A 53 20.71 -60.94 -62.53
CA ALA A 53 20.87 -60.86 -61.08
C ALA A 53 22.25 -60.31 -60.70
N HIS A 54 23.33 -60.82 -61.31
CA HIS A 54 24.69 -60.32 -61.09
C HIS A 54 24.83 -58.83 -61.48
N SER A 55 24.27 -58.43 -62.63
CA SER A 55 24.27 -57.03 -63.10
C SER A 55 23.53 -56.11 -62.13
N ARG A 56 22.35 -56.52 -61.63
CA ARG A 56 21.58 -55.79 -60.59
C ARG A 56 22.39 -55.67 -59.29
N SER A 57 23.03 -56.75 -58.82
CA SER A 57 23.89 -56.73 -57.64
C SER A 57 25.11 -55.80 -57.80
N GLN A 58 25.75 -55.82 -58.98
CA GLN A 58 26.88 -54.94 -59.28
C GLN A 58 26.45 -53.46 -59.36
N ALA A 59 25.27 -53.16 -59.90
CA ALA A 59 24.71 -51.82 -59.91
C ALA A 59 24.44 -51.30 -58.49
N VAL A 60 23.84 -52.11 -57.61
CA VAL A 60 23.60 -51.78 -56.20
C VAL A 60 24.92 -51.55 -55.46
N LEU A 61 25.92 -52.42 -55.64
CA LEU A 61 27.25 -52.25 -55.05
C LEU A 61 27.94 -50.96 -55.54
N THR A 62 27.84 -50.66 -56.83
CA THR A 62 28.40 -49.44 -57.44
C THR A 62 27.74 -48.18 -56.89
N LEU A 63 26.42 -48.22 -56.62
CA LEU A 63 25.69 -47.13 -55.99
C LEU A 63 26.10 -46.96 -54.52
N SER A 64 26.19 -48.07 -53.76
CA SER A 64 26.65 -48.07 -52.36
C SER A 64 28.06 -47.47 -52.21
N LEU A 65 29.00 -47.87 -53.08
CA LEU A 65 30.37 -47.34 -53.08
C LEU A 65 30.42 -45.86 -53.47
N LYS A 66 29.54 -45.39 -54.37
CA LYS A 66 29.41 -43.96 -54.69
C LYS A 66 28.86 -43.16 -53.51
N THR A 67 27.87 -43.67 -52.78
CA THR A 67 27.36 -43.00 -51.57
C THR A 67 28.40 -42.97 -50.45
N GLU A 68 29.12 -44.07 -50.21
CA GLU A 68 30.23 -44.08 -49.24
C GLU A 68 31.34 -43.08 -49.60
N LEU A 69 31.70 -42.97 -50.89
CA LEU A 69 32.71 -42.03 -51.36
C LEU A 69 32.25 -40.58 -51.16
N HIS A 70 30.99 -40.27 -51.45
CA HIS A 70 30.41 -38.95 -51.21
C HIS A 70 30.41 -38.59 -49.71
N GLU A 71 29.98 -39.51 -48.84
CA GLU A 71 29.98 -39.30 -47.39
C GLU A 71 31.40 -39.12 -46.84
N LYS A 72 32.37 -39.93 -47.30
CA LYS A 72 33.78 -39.76 -46.92
C LYS A 72 34.33 -38.41 -47.38
N LYS A 73 33.92 -37.91 -48.54
CA LYS A 73 34.28 -36.55 -49.00
C LYS A 73 33.68 -35.47 -48.08
N CYS A 74 32.40 -35.56 -47.74
CA CYS A 74 31.76 -34.57 -46.86
C CYS A 74 32.24 -34.64 -45.40
N LEU A 75 32.69 -35.81 -44.93
CA LEU A 75 33.38 -35.94 -43.63
C LEU A 75 34.77 -35.29 -43.64
N ILE A 76 35.50 -35.35 -44.77
CA ILE A 76 36.78 -34.64 -44.93
C ILE A 76 36.55 -33.13 -44.99
N GLU A 77 35.58 -32.67 -45.79
CA GLU A 77 35.20 -31.25 -45.88
C GLU A 77 34.82 -30.67 -44.51
N ALA A 78 33.97 -31.39 -43.75
CA ALA A 78 33.61 -31.02 -42.38
C ALA A 78 34.81 -31.02 -41.40
N GLN A 79 35.76 -31.93 -41.58
CA GLN A 79 36.96 -32.00 -40.74
C GLN A 79 37.93 -30.85 -41.08
N ASP A 80 38.07 -30.48 -42.35
CA ASP A 80 38.88 -29.34 -42.78
C ASP A 80 38.28 -28.01 -42.30
N ASP A 81 36.94 -27.86 -42.31
CA ASP A 81 36.23 -26.73 -41.70
C ASP A 81 36.45 -26.65 -40.17
N GLU A 82 36.31 -27.78 -39.44
CA GLU A 82 36.62 -27.84 -38.00
C GLU A 82 38.08 -27.44 -37.73
N ILE A 83 39.03 -27.96 -38.52
CA ILE A 83 40.45 -27.59 -38.43
C ILE A 83 40.69 -26.11 -38.74
N SER A 84 39.96 -25.49 -39.67
CA SER A 84 40.05 -24.04 -39.92
C SER A 84 39.61 -23.23 -38.71
N THR A 85 38.42 -23.53 -38.14
CA THR A 85 37.92 -22.81 -36.96
C THR A 85 38.82 -23.00 -35.72
N LEU A 86 39.44 -24.18 -35.57
CA LEU A 86 40.42 -24.43 -34.52
C LEU A 86 41.73 -23.64 -34.73
N ARG A 87 42.21 -23.50 -35.97
CA ARG A 87 43.36 -22.65 -36.31
C ARG A 87 43.07 -21.18 -36.08
N GLU A 88 41.89 -20.69 -36.49
CA GLU A 88 41.45 -19.32 -36.21
C GLU A 88 41.42 -19.01 -34.71
N GLY A 89 40.83 -19.89 -33.89
CA GLY A 89 40.84 -19.73 -32.43
C GLY A 89 42.24 -19.82 -31.81
N ILE A 90 43.13 -20.64 -32.38
CA ILE A 90 44.55 -20.71 -31.99
C ILE A 90 45.30 -19.41 -32.37
N ALA A 91 44.98 -18.80 -33.51
CA ALA A 91 45.54 -17.52 -33.92
C ALA A 91 45.05 -16.36 -33.04
N GLU A 92 43.74 -16.30 -32.74
CA GLU A 92 43.17 -15.35 -31.77
C GLU A 92 43.87 -15.46 -30.40
N LEU A 93 44.08 -16.69 -29.90
CA LEU A 93 44.79 -16.92 -28.64
C LEU A 93 46.28 -16.56 -28.73
N ASN A 94 46.97 -16.82 -29.84
CA ASN A 94 48.36 -16.39 -30.04
C ASN A 94 48.48 -14.87 -29.98
N VAL A 95 47.55 -14.11 -30.57
CA VAL A 95 47.49 -12.64 -30.45
C VAL A 95 47.26 -12.23 -29.00
N LEU A 96 46.29 -12.81 -28.29
CA LEU A 96 46.02 -12.52 -26.87
C LEU A 96 47.21 -12.84 -25.95
N PHE A 97 48.00 -13.86 -26.26
CA PHE A 97 49.23 -14.23 -25.53
C PHE A 97 50.51 -13.58 -26.08
N ASN A 98 50.43 -12.59 -26.98
CA ASN A 98 51.57 -11.94 -27.64
C ASN A 98 52.63 -12.94 -28.17
N SER A 99 52.17 -14.10 -28.67
CA SER A 99 53.00 -15.24 -29.05
C SER A 99 53.23 -15.19 -30.57
N PRO A 100 54.45 -14.84 -31.05
CA PRO A 100 54.62 -14.22 -32.36
C PRO A 100 54.56 -15.17 -33.58
N SER A 101 54.46 -16.48 -33.38
CA SER A 101 54.19 -17.42 -34.49
C SER A 101 53.66 -18.78 -34.01
N GLU A 102 52.85 -19.42 -34.86
CA GLU A 102 52.44 -20.83 -34.74
C GLU A 102 53.65 -21.79 -34.83
N LEU A 103 54.70 -21.39 -35.54
CA LEU A 103 55.94 -22.17 -35.69
C LEU A 103 56.80 -22.20 -34.42
N SER A 104 56.61 -21.24 -33.49
CA SER A 104 57.35 -21.15 -32.23
C SER A 104 56.52 -21.51 -31.00
N THR A 105 55.21 -21.76 -31.15
CA THR A 105 54.28 -21.97 -30.04
C THR A 105 53.34 -23.11 -30.41
N SER A 106 53.48 -24.28 -29.79
CA SER A 106 52.60 -25.42 -30.07
C SER A 106 51.16 -25.10 -29.64
N PRO A 107 50.12 -25.59 -30.33
CA PRO A 107 48.74 -25.58 -29.83
C PRO A 107 48.63 -26.11 -28.39
N GLN A 108 49.48 -27.09 -28.03
CA GLN A 108 49.54 -27.62 -26.66
C GLN A 108 50.05 -26.59 -25.64
N ASP A 109 51.02 -25.73 -26.02
CA ASP A 109 51.56 -24.68 -25.15
C ASP A 109 50.54 -23.57 -24.94
N ILE A 110 49.74 -23.25 -25.97
CA ILE A 110 48.64 -22.30 -25.90
C ILE A 110 47.54 -22.83 -24.97
N VAL A 111 47.16 -24.11 -25.09
CA VAL A 111 46.22 -24.76 -24.17
C VAL A 111 46.73 -24.76 -22.72
N LEU A 112 48.04 -24.91 -22.50
CA LEU A 112 48.64 -24.76 -21.17
C LEU A 112 48.56 -23.31 -20.65
N LYS A 113 48.88 -22.30 -21.48
CA LYS A 113 48.71 -20.88 -21.14
C LYS A 113 47.26 -20.54 -20.76
N VAL A 114 46.28 -20.98 -21.56
CA VAL A 114 44.84 -20.81 -21.24
C VAL A 114 44.51 -21.47 -19.90
N LYS A 115 44.94 -22.72 -19.69
CA LYS A 115 44.71 -23.46 -18.45
C LYS A 115 45.28 -22.75 -17.22
N ASP A 116 46.44 -22.10 -17.34
CA ASP A 116 47.06 -21.38 -16.24
C ASP A 116 46.42 -20.00 -16.00
N VAL A 117 45.95 -19.30 -17.03
CA VAL A 117 45.10 -18.10 -16.87
C VAL A 117 43.75 -18.44 -16.21
N VAL A 118 43.11 -19.56 -16.57
CA VAL A 118 41.87 -20.02 -15.93
C VAL A 118 42.10 -20.31 -14.44
N LYS A 119 43.19 -21.01 -14.07
CA LYS A 119 43.55 -21.18 -12.65
C LYS A 119 43.76 -19.86 -11.91
N GLN A 120 44.41 -18.89 -12.56
CA GLN A 120 44.64 -17.56 -11.97
C GLN A 120 43.33 -16.80 -11.78
N HIS A 121 42.42 -16.85 -12.76
CA HIS A 121 41.06 -16.32 -12.65
C HIS A 121 40.30 -16.97 -11.50
N ASP A 122 40.28 -18.31 -11.41
CA ASP A 122 39.56 -19.04 -10.36
C ASP A 122 40.13 -18.72 -8.96
N TYR A 123 41.44 -18.58 -8.84
CA TYR A 123 42.12 -18.15 -7.62
C TYR A 123 41.76 -16.70 -7.24
N LEU A 124 41.78 -15.78 -8.20
CA LEU A 124 41.40 -14.37 -7.98
C LEU A 124 39.92 -14.23 -7.62
N GLN A 125 39.04 -15.01 -8.24
CA GLN A 125 37.61 -15.04 -7.92
C GLN A 125 37.38 -15.61 -6.51
N ALA A 126 38.10 -16.68 -6.12
CA ALA A 126 38.05 -17.21 -4.76
C ALA A 126 38.55 -16.19 -3.73
N ALA A 127 39.63 -15.46 -4.03
CA ALA A 127 40.15 -14.39 -3.18
C ALA A 127 39.18 -13.21 -3.05
N LEU A 128 38.57 -12.76 -4.16
CA LEU A 128 37.55 -11.71 -4.20
C LEU A 128 36.29 -12.10 -3.43
N ASN A 129 35.86 -13.35 -3.56
CA ASN A 129 34.74 -13.89 -2.77
C ASN A 129 35.10 -13.88 -1.28
N ALA A 130 36.31 -14.29 -0.90
CA ALA A 130 36.76 -14.31 0.49
C ALA A 130 36.92 -12.90 1.11
N THR A 131 37.40 -11.91 0.36
CA THR A 131 37.47 -10.51 0.85
C THR A 131 36.08 -9.88 0.96
N ASN A 132 35.17 -10.16 0.02
CA ASN A 132 33.78 -9.75 0.12
C ASN A 132 33.08 -10.41 1.32
N ASP A 133 33.31 -11.70 1.57
CA ASP A 133 32.81 -12.41 2.76
C ASP A 133 33.33 -11.79 4.05
N HIS A 134 34.62 -11.40 4.09
CA HIS A 134 35.22 -10.73 5.23
C HIS A 134 34.61 -9.32 5.45
N LEU A 135 34.47 -8.51 4.39
CA LEU A 135 33.82 -7.21 4.44
C LEU A 135 32.38 -7.32 4.94
N ASN A 136 31.57 -8.24 4.40
CA ASN A 136 30.19 -8.45 4.84
C ASN A 136 30.09 -8.88 6.30
N ARG A 137 31.04 -9.70 6.80
CA ARG A 137 31.13 -10.02 8.24
C ARG A 137 31.48 -8.80 9.07
N CYS A 138 32.45 -7.98 8.65
CA CYS A 138 32.84 -6.76 9.35
C CYS A 138 31.71 -5.72 9.38
N TYR A 139 31.03 -5.48 8.25
CA TYR A 139 29.83 -4.63 8.21
C TYR A 139 28.70 -5.17 9.09
N ARG A 140 28.44 -6.47 9.08
CA ARG A 140 27.42 -7.09 9.94
C ARG A 140 27.76 -6.94 11.43
N THR A 141 29.02 -7.13 11.82
CA THR A 141 29.46 -6.91 13.21
C THR A 141 29.36 -5.44 13.63
N ALA A 142 29.74 -4.50 12.75
CA ALA A 142 29.60 -3.08 13.01
C ALA A 142 28.13 -2.63 13.13
N LEU A 143 27.24 -3.16 12.28
CA LEU A 143 25.79 -2.92 12.37
C LEU A 143 25.18 -3.53 13.63
N LEU A 144 25.58 -4.75 14.02
CA LEU A 144 25.13 -5.36 15.27
C LEU A 144 25.57 -4.54 16.49
N PHE A 145 26.85 -4.13 16.54
CA PHE A 145 27.36 -3.27 17.61
C PHE A 145 26.60 -1.93 17.70
N LEU A 146 26.28 -1.31 16.55
CA LEU A 146 25.49 -0.09 16.50
C LEU A 146 24.03 -0.30 16.98
N ILE A 147 23.42 -1.45 16.65
CA ILE A 147 22.08 -1.82 17.14
C ILE A 147 22.09 -2.10 18.66
N ASP A 148 23.09 -2.82 19.16
CA ASP A 148 23.23 -3.15 20.59
C ASP A 148 23.47 -1.87 21.43
N GLU A 149 24.26 -0.92 20.91
CA GLU A 149 24.53 0.38 21.52
C GLU A 149 23.31 1.31 21.46
N GLU A 150 22.57 1.34 20.35
CA GLU A 150 21.32 2.09 20.24
C GLU A 150 20.25 1.54 21.20
N ALA A 151 20.15 0.21 21.31
CA ALA A 151 19.31 -0.47 22.29
C ALA A 151 19.79 -0.28 23.75
N ARG A 152 21.09 -0.02 23.99
CA ARG A 152 21.60 0.40 25.31
C ARG A 152 21.12 1.82 25.64
N VAL A 153 21.33 2.77 24.73
CA VAL A 153 20.93 4.18 24.90
C VAL A 153 19.42 4.32 25.05
N ARG A 154 18.60 3.55 24.33
CA ARG A 154 17.13 3.53 24.54
C ARG A 154 16.76 3.12 25.96
N ARG A 155 17.33 2.02 26.47
CA ARG A 155 17.06 1.56 27.86
C ARG A 155 17.48 2.61 28.88
N GLU A 156 18.62 3.25 28.70
CA GLU A 156 19.07 4.32 29.58
C GLU A 156 18.16 5.57 29.53
N MET A 157 17.57 5.89 28.37
CA MET A 157 16.54 6.92 28.27
C MET A 157 15.19 6.48 28.86
N GLU A 158 14.80 5.21 28.72
CA GLU A 158 13.57 4.64 29.30
C GLU A 158 13.66 4.61 30.84
N ASP A 159 14.77 4.13 31.40
CA ASP A 159 15.07 4.16 32.84
C ASP A 159 15.07 5.60 33.38
N ALA A 160 15.71 6.54 32.68
CA ALA A 160 15.72 7.94 33.08
C ALA A 160 14.32 8.57 33.02
N ALA A 161 13.55 8.33 31.94
CA ALA A 161 12.18 8.81 31.80
C ALA A 161 11.26 8.21 32.89
N GLN A 162 11.44 6.94 33.24
CA GLN A 162 10.71 6.30 34.33
C GLN A 162 11.07 6.91 35.70
N GLN A 163 12.33 7.26 35.94
CA GLN A 163 12.74 8.00 37.15
C GLN A 163 12.12 9.41 37.21
N PHE A 164 12.08 10.14 36.08
CA PHE A 164 11.37 11.43 36.00
C PHE A 164 9.86 11.29 36.20
N PHE A 165 9.24 10.22 35.71
CA PHE A 165 7.81 9.96 35.90
C PHE A 165 7.47 9.60 37.36
N CYS A 166 8.26 8.71 37.99
CA CYS A 166 8.09 8.37 39.40
C CYS A 166 8.34 9.55 40.34
N SER A 167 9.36 10.38 40.07
CA SER A 167 9.65 11.56 40.90
C SER A 167 8.63 12.70 40.73
N SER A 168 8.09 12.92 39.51
CA SER A 168 7.02 13.89 39.29
C SER A 168 5.68 13.44 39.88
N ILE A 169 5.34 12.14 39.83
CA ILE A 169 4.19 11.58 40.57
C ILE A 169 4.39 11.77 42.09
N PHE A 170 5.57 11.47 42.63
CA PHE A 170 5.86 11.66 44.05
C PHE A 170 5.68 13.13 44.48
N TRP A 171 6.18 14.08 43.69
CA TRP A 171 5.98 15.51 43.92
C TRP A 171 4.50 15.92 43.86
N LEU A 172 3.74 15.43 42.87
CA LEU A 172 2.31 15.72 42.74
C LEU A 172 1.51 15.16 43.91
N CYS A 173 1.76 13.91 44.31
CA CYS A 173 1.14 13.30 45.49
C CYS A 173 1.51 14.01 46.79
N ARG A 174 2.76 14.49 46.92
CA ARG A 174 3.18 15.32 48.06
C ARG A 174 2.44 16.66 48.09
N GLN A 175 2.35 17.36 46.96
CA GLN A 175 1.62 18.63 46.85
C GLN A 175 0.11 18.46 47.12
N GLN A 176 -0.47 17.33 46.70
CA GLN A 176 -1.84 16.95 47.04
C GLN A 176 -2.00 16.64 48.54
N ALA A 177 -1.06 15.93 49.18
CA ALA A 177 -1.09 15.69 50.61
C ALA A 177 -0.95 16.99 51.44
N GLU A 178 -0.06 17.89 51.04
CA GLU A 178 0.13 19.20 51.69
C GLU A 178 -1.12 20.11 51.52
N THR A 179 -1.78 20.09 50.36
CA THR A 179 -3.04 20.85 50.15
C THR A 179 -4.26 20.21 50.83
N ILE A 180 -4.35 18.87 50.88
CA ILE A 180 -5.36 18.18 51.69
C ILE A 180 -5.17 18.51 53.17
N SER A 181 -3.94 18.45 53.70
CA SER A 181 -3.66 18.80 55.09
C SER A 181 -4.00 20.27 55.42
N TYR A 182 -3.75 21.19 54.48
CA TYR A 182 -4.20 22.58 54.63
C TYR A 182 -5.74 22.70 54.69
N LEU A 183 -6.45 21.98 53.81
CA LEU A 183 -7.92 21.97 53.80
C LEU A 183 -8.50 21.29 55.05
N GLU A 184 -7.89 20.20 55.54
CA GLU A 184 -8.26 19.57 56.82
C GLU A 184 -8.01 20.52 58.00
N ALA A 185 -6.89 21.24 58.02
CA ALA A 185 -6.60 22.25 59.03
C ALA A 185 -7.65 23.38 58.99
N ASP A 186 -8.05 23.84 57.81
CA ASP A 186 -9.06 24.91 57.69
C ASP A 186 -10.48 24.42 58.00
N ILE A 187 -10.86 23.21 57.56
CA ILE A 187 -12.11 22.56 57.98
C ILE A 187 -12.12 22.36 59.51
N ASN A 188 -11.00 22.02 60.13
CA ASN A 188 -10.92 21.93 61.58
C ASN A 188 -10.99 23.31 62.27
N ARG A 189 -10.42 24.38 61.70
CA ARG A 189 -10.65 25.75 62.18
C ARG A 189 -12.14 26.14 62.08
N GLN A 190 -12.77 25.83 60.95
CA GLN A 190 -14.19 26.09 60.72
C GLN A 190 -15.08 25.26 61.67
N ARG A 191 -14.73 24.00 61.94
CA ARG A 191 -15.39 23.18 62.98
C ARG A 191 -15.20 23.77 64.35
N CYS A 192 -13.97 24.12 64.76
CA CYS A 192 -13.73 24.78 66.04
C CYS A 192 -14.51 26.11 66.16
N ALA A 193 -14.63 26.89 65.08
CA ALA A 193 -15.44 28.11 65.05
C ALA A 193 -16.95 27.80 65.20
N VAL A 194 -17.48 26.81 64.48
CA VAL A 194 -18.88 26.38 64.58
C VAL A 194 -19.18 25.67 65.92
N GLU A 195 -18.19 25.03 66.54
CA GLU A 195 -18.27 24.45 67.88
C GLU A 195 -18.19 25.55 68.95
N HIS A 196 -17.45 26.63 68.72
CA HIS A 196 -17.50 27.84 69.55
C HIS A 196 -18.84 28.55 69.39
N GLU A 197 -19.36 28.75 68.18
CA GLU A 197 -20.72 29.27 67.95
C GLU A 197 -21.79 28.36 68.55
N ARG A 198 -21.61 27.03 68.56
CA ARG A 198 -22.52 26.09 69.23
C ARG A 198 -22.39 26.14 70.76
N ALA A 199 -21.19 26.35 71.29
CA ALA A 199 -21.00 26.63 72.71
C ALA A 199 -21.71 27.95 73.06
N ASP A 200 -21.47 29.02 72.32
CA ASP A 200 -22.17 30.30 72.42
C ASP A 200 -23.68 30.16 72.26
N PHE A 201 -24.20 29.27 71.40
CA PHE A 201 -25.64 29.05 71.21
C PHE A 201 -26.27 28.21 72.34
N THR A 202 -25.53 27.24 72.89
CA THR A 202 -26.00 26.44 74.04
C THR A 202 -25.87 27.20 75.36
N GLU A 203 -24.83 28.02 75.51
CA GLU A 203 -24.74 29.03 76.56
C GLU A 203 -25.82 30.10 76.37
N GLN A 204 -26.09 30.58 75.15
CA GLN A 204 -27.23 31.46 74.88
C GLN A 204 -28.57 30.82 75.23
N LEU A 205 -28.79 29.52 75.01
CA LEU A 205 -30.02 28.85 75.42
C LEU A 205 -30.14 28.76 76.95
N GLN A 206 -29.04 28.46 77.66
CA GLN A 206 -29.01 28.49 79.13
C GLN A 206 -29.16 29.93 79.68
N LEU A 207 -28.61 30.93 78.98
CA LEU A 207 -28.75 32.35 79.28
C LEU A 207 -30.13 32.89 78.91
N ILE A 208 -30.84 32.35 77.91
CA ILE A 208 -32.23 32.72 77.61
C ILE A 208 -33.15 32.17 78.71
N SER A 209 -32.90 30.93 79.15
CA SER A 209 -33.57 30.34 80.32
C SER A 209 -33.37 31.19 81.60
N LYS A 210 -32.20 31.83 81.76
CA LYS A 210 -31.90 32.77 82.87
C LYS A 210 -32.27 34.24 82.61
N ARG A 211 -32.42 34.68 81.36
CA ARG A 211 -32.81 36.06 80.99
C ARG A 211 -34.30 36.30 81.18
N LEU A 212 -35.13 35.26 81.05
CA LEU A 212 -36.52 35.31 81.54
C LEU A 212 -36.63 35.62 83.05
N GLU A 213 -35.55 35.47 83.82
CA GLU A 213 -35.46 35.90 85.24
C GLU A 213 -34.64 37.20 85.45
N LEU A 214 -33.95 37.72 84.41
CA LEU A 214 -32.98 38.83 84.52
C LEU A 214 -33.15 40.00 83.52
N ASP A 215 -34.13 39.93 82.61
CA ASP A 215 -34.47 41.01 81.64
C ASP A 215 -35.10 42.26 82.30
N THR A 216 -34.87 42.47 83.60
CA THR A 216 -35.17 43.72 84.32
C THR A 216 -33.95 44.64 84.48
N THR A 217 -32.69 44.16 84.41
CA THR A 217 -31.52 44.97 84.85
C THR A 217 -30.20 44.82 84.06
N ARG A 218 -30.20 45.05 82.74
CA ARG A 218 -29.14 45.80 81.98
C ARG A 218 -29.27 45.63 80.46
N ASN A 219 -29.82 46.64 79.79
CA ASN A 219 -29.81 46.73 78.32
C ASN A 219 -28.79 47.79 77.85
N THR A 220 -27.52 47.63 78.26
CA THR A 220 -26.41 48.53 77.94
C THR A 220 -25.10 47.77 77.73
N LEU A 221 -24.22 48.30 76.86
CA LEU A 221 -22.84 47.84 76.58
C LEU A 221 -22.68 46.50 75.81
N ARG A 222 -23.21 46.46 74.58
CA ARG A 222 -22.54 45.78 73.45
C ARG A 222 -21.82 46.84 72.63
N THR A 223 -20.48 46.81 72.53
CA THR A 223 -19.63 47.26 71.38
C THR A 223 -18.13 47.24 71.76
N GLU A 224 -17.54 46.07 71.97
CA GLU A 224 -16.06 45.93 71.98
C GLU A 224 -15.64 44.73 71.12
N GLY A 225 -15.12 45.05 69.94
CA GLY A 225 -14.59 44.09 68.98
C GLY A 225 -13.63 44.78 68.00
N MET A 226 -13.10 44.02 67.04
CA MET A 226 -12.31 44.48 65.88
C MET A 226 -10.85 44.94 66.11
N ASN A 227 -10.22 44.78 67.28
CA ASN A 227 -8.78 45.11 67.47
C ASN A 227 -7.79 43.93 67.44
N THR A 228 -8.24 42.66 67.36
CA THR A 228 -7.34 41.49 67.36
C THR A 228 -6.94 40.98 65.98
N LYS A 229 -7.80 41.11 64.96
CA LYS A 229 -7.63 40.45 63.64
C LYS A 229 -6.55 41.04 62.72
N LEU A 230 -5.97 42.19 63.06
CA LEU A 230 -4.87 42.79 62.29
C LEU A 230 -3.48 42.21 62.64
N ALA A 231 -3.28 41.76 63.89
CA ALA A 231 -1.98 41.29 64.36
C ALA A 231 -1.59 39.88 63.88
N GLU A 232 -2.56 39.09 63.39
CA GLU A 232 -2.32 37.72 62.90
C GLU A 232 -1.84 37.70 61.44
N MET A 233 -2.21 38.68 60.62
CA MET A 233 -1.86 38.70 59.19
C MET A 233 -0.37 38.97 58.94
N ASP A 234 0.24 39.95 59.62
CA ASP A 234 1.68 40.23 59.51
C ASP A 234 2.53 39.02 59.92
N ARG A 235 2.09 38.31 60.96
CA ARG A 235 2.77 37.10 61.47
C ARG A 235 2.79 35.97 60.44
N HIS A 236 1.79 35.91 59.56
CA HIS A 236 1.67 34.88 58.53
C HIS A 236 2.56 35.16 57.30
N LEU A 237 2.90 36.43 57.03
CA LEU A 237 3.77 36.81 55.92
C LEU A 237 5.25 36.46 56.18
N CYS A 238 5.77 36.72 57.39
CA CYS A 238 7.16 36.40 57.71
C CYS A 238 7.47 34.89 57.60
N VAL A 239 6.51 34.02 57.95
CA VAL A 239 6.65 32.56 57.85
C VAL A 239 6.74 32.08 56.39
N MET A 240 6.08 32.78 55.45
CA MET A 240 6.12 32.44 54.02
C MET A 240 7.49 32.77 53.41
N GLN A 241 8.10 33.91 53.76
CA GLN A 241 9.42 34.28 53.25
C GLN A 241 10.53 33.35 53.76
N LEU A 242 10.44 32.89 55.01
CA LEU A 242 11.46 32.03 55.61
C LEU A 242 11.50 30.63 54.95
N LYS A 243 10.32 30.07 54.62
CA LYS A 243 10.22 28.80 53.87
C LYS A 243 10.77 28.88 52.44
N LEU A 244 10.67 30.04 51.79
CA LEU A 244 11.21 30.22 50.44
C LEU A 244 12.75 30.18 50.41
N MET A 245 13.40 30.65 51.47
CA MET A 245 14.86 30.56 51.63
C MET A 245 15.31 29.12 51.88
N GLU A 246 14.63 28.38 52.77
CA GLU A 246 14.99 26.97 53.08
C GLU A 246 14.96 26.05 51.85
N GLU A 247 13.97 26.22 50.95
CA GLU A 247 13.89 25.42 49.72
C GLU A 247 14.98 25.80 48.69
N GLN A 248 15.47 27.05 48.68
CA GLN A 248 16.61 27.44 47.85
C GLN A 248 17.93 26.84 48.36
N GLU A 249 18.18 26.83 49.67
CA GLU A 249 19.37 26.20 50.24
C GLU A 249 19.39 24.68 50.00
N ARG A 250 18.23 24.00 50.12
CA ARG A 250 18.07 22.58 49.77
C ARG A 250 18.43 22.29 48.31
N GLY A 251 18.08 23.21 47.39
CA GLY A 251 18.43 23.11 45.98
C GLY A 251 19.94 23.16 45.70
N VAL A 252 20.69 24.00 46.43
CA VAL A 252 22.16 24.11 46.28
C VAL A 252 22.85 22.83 46.78
N ILE A 253 22.49 22.35 47.97
CA ILE A 253 23.08 21.15 48.58
C ILE A 253 22.85 19.90 47.70
N ALA A 254 21.69 19.80 47.03
CA ALA A 254 21.41 18.73 46.08
C ALA A 254 22.30 18.77 44.82
N LEU A 255 22.66 19.97 44.35
CA LEU A 255 23.56 20.14 43.19
C LEU A 255 25.01 19.84 43.53
N GLU A 256 25.51 20.26 44.71
CA GLU A 256 26.86 19.92 45.18
C GLU A 256 27.03 18.40 45.34
N SER A 257 26.03 17.72 45.91
CA SER A 257 25.97 16.25 46.01
C SER A 257 26.10 15.53 44.65
N MET A 258 25.46 16.06 43.60
CA MET A 258 25.56 15.49 42.25
C MET A 258 26.91 15.75 41.57
N ILE A 259 27.55 16.91 41.82
CA ILE A 259 28.89 17.22 41.32
C ILE A 259 29.94 16.29 41.96
N ASP A 260 29.81 16.04 43.26
CA ASP A 260 30.67 15.13 44.00
C ASP A 260 30.54 13.68 43.52
N LEU A 261 29.31 13.21 43.24
CA LEU A 261 29.07 11.88 42.67
C LEU A 261 29.73 11.70 41.29
N VAL A 262 29.68 12.74 40.43
CA VAL A 262 30.36 12.71 39.11
C VAL A 262 31.88 12.64 39.26
N ARG A 263 32.45 13.38 40.22
CA ARG A 263 33.89 13.37 40.51
C ARG A 263 34.38 11.97 40.94
N ASP A 264 33.64 11.33 41.83
CA ASP A 264 34.03 10.03 42.42
C ASP A 264 33.85 8.86 41.44
N VAL A 265 32.92 8.96 40.48
CA VAL A 265 32.78 7.98 39.37
C VAL A 265 33.85 8.16 38.30
N TRP A 266 34.29 9.38 37.99
CA TRP A 266 35.24 9.64 36.90
C TRP A 266 36.68 9.23 37.21
N GLY A 267 37.13 9.41 38.46
CA GLY A 267 38.50 9.08 38.90
C GLY A 267 38.93 7.63 38.62
N PRO A 268 38.14 6.61 39.02
CA PRO A 268 38.44 5.20 38.76
C PRO A 268 38.59 4.83 37.29
N TRP A 269 37.79 5.42 36.39
CA TRP A 269 37.83 5.11 34.95
C TRP A 269 39.16 5.49 34.30
N CYS A 270 39.72 6.65 34.67
CA CYS A 270 41.05 7.07 34.20
C CYS A 270 42.16 6.07 34.60
N VAL A 271 42.08 5.49 35.81
CA VAL A 271 43.05 4.50 36.31
C VAL A 271 42.96 3.17 35.56
N VAL A 272 41.76 2.76 35.13
CA VAL A 272 41.56 1.56 34.28
C VAL A 272 42.19 1.77 32.90
N ILE A 273 41.95 2.93 32.27
CA ILE A 273 42.49 3.26 30.94
C ILE A 273 44.04 3.31 30.96
N GLU A 274 44.65 3.88 32.00
CA GLU A 274 46.10 3.86 32.17
C GLU A 274 46.67 2.45 32.35
N ARG A 275 46.02 1.58 33.14
CA ARG A 275 46.46 0.19 33.32
C ARG A 275 46.46 -0.58 31.99
N TYR A 276 45.43 -0.39 31.17
CA TYR A 276 45.34 -1.04 29.87
C TYR A 276 46.49 -0.65 28.94
N ARG A 277 46.78 0.66 28.83
CA ARG A 277 47.92 1.18 28.03
C ARG A 277 49.28 0.68 28.51
N ARG A 278 49.47 0.48 29.81
CA ARG A 278 50.73 -0.04 30.38
C ARG A 278 50.93 -1.53 30.11
N HIS A 279 49.87 -2.34 30.02
CA HIS A 279 49.98 -3.77 29.65
C HIS A 279 50.49 -3.96 28.23
N GLU A 280 49.87 -3.25 27.27
CA GLU A 280 50.15 -3.40 25.84
C GLU A 280 51.60 -3.02 25.47
N PHE A 281 52.19 -2.07 26.20
CA PHE A 281 53.59 -1.67 26.02
C PHE A 281 54.59 -2.76 26.44
N VAL A 282 54.27 -3.53 27.49
CA VAL A 282 55.14 -4.60 28.01
C VAL A 282 55.18 -5.79 27.04
N GLU A 283 54.02 -6.22 26.53
CA GLU A 283 53.96 -7.35 25.59
C GLU A 283 54.78 -7.07 24.32
N ARG A 284 54.67 -5.86 23.76
CA ARG A 284 55.46 -5.43 22.58
C ARG A 284 56.97 -5.51 22.82
N GLN A 285 57.48 -5.21 24.03
CA GLN A 285 58.90 -5.40 24.36
C GLN A 285 59.31 -6.89 24.46
N THR A 286 58.44 -7.78 24.95
CA THR A 286 58.76 -9.21 25.05
C THR A 286 58.86 -9.90 23.69
N LEU A 287 58.06 -9.46 22.70
CA LEU A 287 58.11 -9.96 21.33
C LEU A 287 59.39 -9.52 20.61
N GLY A 288 59.83 -8.27 20.81
CA GLY A 288 61.08 -7.76 20.21
C GLY A 288 62.32 -8.57 20.56
N LYS A 289 62.46 -9.02 21.82
CA LYS A 289 63.59 -9.85 22.26
C LYS A 289 63.58 -11.26 21.66
N LYS A 290 62.41 -11.87 21.50
CA LYS A 290 62.30 -13.20 20.85
C LYS A 290 62.72 -13.18 19.38
N ALA A 291 62.56 -12.04 18.69
CA ALA A 291 63.02 -11.88 17.31
C ALA A 291 64.56 -11.82 17.19
N THR A 292 65.26 -11.23 18.16
CA THR A 292 66.74 -11.14 18.15
C THR A 292 67.43 -12.46 18.49
N ASP A 293 66.82 -13.29 19.33
CA ASP A 293 67.42 -14.58 19.72
C ASP A 293 67.34 -15.62 18.59
N LEU A 294 66.29 -15.57 17.76
CA LEU A 294 66.10 -16.48 16.62
C LEU A 294 67.03 -16.17 15.44
N SER A 295 67.37 -14.90 15.18
CA SER A 295 68.30 -14.55 14.10
C SER A 295 69.75 -14.99 14.42
N ALA A 296 70.15 -14.96 15.69
CA ALA A 296 71.45 -15.46 16.14
C ALA A 296 71.62 -16.97 15.89
N GLN A 297 70.56 -17.77 16.11
CA GLN A 297 70.58 -19.22 15.87
C GLN A 297 70.65 -19.58 14.38
N LEU A 298 70.08 -18.74 13.50
CA LEU A 298 70.09 -18.98 12.06
C LEU A 298 71.52 -18.87 11.47
N HIS A 299 72.34 -17.96 11.99
CA HIS A 299 73.73 -17.79 11.56
C HIS A 299 74.70 -18.89 12.05
N SER A 300 74.42 -19.60 13.15
CA SER A 300 75.27 -20.74 13.54
C SER A 300 75.07 -21.94 12.61
N LEU A 301 73.82 -22.26 12.26
CA LEU A 301 73.47 -23.36 11.35
C LEU A 301 74.05 -23.17 9.94
N GLN A 302 74.09 -21.92 9.44
CA GLN A 302 74.75 -21.61 8.16
C GLN A 302 76.24 -21.96 8.14
N LYS A 303 76.92 -21.93 9.30
CA LYS A 303 78.35 -22.24 9.41
C LYS A 303 78.64 -23.74 9.37
N GLU A 304 77.76 -24.58 9.90
CA GLU A 304 77.91 -26.03 9.83
C GLU A 304 77.64 -26.58 8.42
N HIS A 305 76.71 -25.96 7.68
CA HIS A 305 76.37 -26.35 6.31
C HIS A 305 77.55 -26.20 5.32
N ALA A 306 78.51 -25.32 5.60
CA ALA A 306 79.72 -25.15 4.78
C ALA A 306 80.75 -26.30 4.97
N ASN A 307 80.68 -27.04 6.08
CA ASN A 307 81.60 -28.15 6.36
C ASN A 307 81.10 -29.47 5.76
N THR A 308 79.78 -29.65 5.63
CA THR A 308 79.18 -30.88 5.07
C THR A 308 79.30 -30.94 3.54
N THR A 309 79.36 -29.81 2.84
CA THR A 309 79.54 -29.74 1.39
C THR A 309 80.88 -30.34 0.92
N GLY A 310 81.97 -30.17 1.68
CA GLY A 310 83.27 -30.74 1.33
C GLY A 310 83.31 -32.27 1.34
N ALA A 311 82.53 -32.92 2.20
CA ALA A 311 82.41 -34.39 2.21
C ALA A 311 81.66 -34.90 0.96
N LEU A 312 80.69 -34.10 0.46
CA LEU A 312 79.81 -34.45 -0.66
C LEU A 312 80.59 -34.63 -1.99
N GLU A 313 81.60 -33.79 -2.23
CA GLU A 313 82.38 -33.81 -3.49
C GLU A 313 83.17 -35.12 -3.68
N SER A 314 83.66 -35.72 -2.59
CA SER A 314 84.33 -37.02 -2.63
C SER A 314 83.39 -38.15 -3.10
N ILE A 315 82.12 -38.09 -2.68
CA ILE A 315 81.07 -39.05 -3.03
C ILE A 315 80.58 -38.83 -4.47
N GLN A 316 80.58 -37.58 -4.97
CA GLN A 316 80.24 -37.31 -6.38
C GLN A 316 81.18 -38.02 -7.37
N LEU A 317 82.45 -38.24 -7.01
CA LEU A 317 83.44 -38.88 -7.90
C LEU A 317 83.22 -40.39 -8.06
N THR A 318 82.77 -41.09 -7.03
CA THR A 318 82.32 -42.49 -7.13
C THR A 318 80.92 -42.58 -7.76
N TYR A 319 80.02 -41.65 -7.42
CA TYR A 319 78.69 -41.52 -8.03
C TYR A 319 78.77 -41.43 -9.56
N ARG A 320 79.63 -40.58 -10.12
CA ARG A 320 79.81 -40.43 -11.59
C ARG A 320 80.20 -41.73 -12.33
N ARG A 321 80.79 -42.72 -11.65
CA ARG A 321 81.06 -44.05 -12.25
C ARG A 321 79.81 -44.93 -12.24
N HIS A 322 79.11 -45.00 -11.11
CA HIS A 322 77.84 -45.71 -11.03
C HIS A 322 76.76 -45.08 -11.93
N GLN A 323 76.75 -43.75 -12.08
CA GLN A 323 75.84 -42.99 -12.95
C GLN A 323 75.87 -43.45 -14.41
N LYS A 324 77.00 -43.93 -14.95
CA LYS A 324 77.04 -44.47 -16.33
C LYS A 324 76.39 -45.84 -16.49
N HIS A 325 76.29 -46.63 -15.41
CA HIS A 325 75.52 -47.87 -15.39
C HIS A 325 74.07 -47.61 -14.98
N GLY A 326 73.86 -46.69 -14.03
CA GLY A 326 72.57 -46.12 -13.64
C GLY A 326 71.80 -45.63 -14.86
N LEU A 327 72.36 -44.72 -15.66
CA LEU A 327 71.71 -44.19 -16.87
C LEU A 327 71.26 -45.27 -17.88
N LYS A 328 71.98 -46.39 -18.01
CA LYS A 328 71.56 -47.51 -18.88
C LYS A 328 70.47 -48.39 -18.27
N LEU A 329 70.50 -48.57 -16.95
CA LEU A 329 69.41 -49.21 -16.21
C LEU A 329 68.16 -48.31 -16.16
N GLU A 330 68.33 -47.00 -15.98
CA GLU A 330 67.28 -45.99 -16.08
C GLU A 330 66.68 -45.93 -17.49
N GLU A 331 67.48 -46.07 -18.55
CA GLU A 331 66.96 -46.12 -19.92
C GLU A 331 66.04 -47.34 -20.12
N LYS A 332 66.45 -48.52 -19.64
CA LYS A 332 65.61 -49.73 -19.66
C LYS A 332 64.45 -49.72 -18.66
N VAL A 333 64.60 -49.05 -17.52
CA VAL A 333 63.49 -48.81 -16.57
C VAL A 333 62.50 -47.80 -17.16
N ARG A 334 62.95 -46.76 -17.86
CA ARG A 334 62.07 -45.82 -18.59
C ARG A 334 61.32 -46.51 -19.72
N GLU A 335 61.95 -47.40 -20.48
CA GLU A 335 61.22 -48.26 -21.45
C GLU A 335 60.15 -49.11 -20.77
N LEU A 336 60.50 -49.79 -19.67
CA LEU A 336 59.55 -50.62 -18.91
C LEU A 336 58.45 -49.79 -18.22
N ASP A 337 58.75 -48.58 -17.77
CA ASP A 337 57.78 -47.65 -17.20
C ASP A 337 56.88 -47.04 -18.28
N VAL A 338 57.37 -46.83 -19.51
CA VAL A 338 56.51 -46.52 -20.67
C VAL A 338 55.54 -47.68 -20.92
N TYR A 339 56.02 -48.92 -21.08
CA TYR A 339 55.13 -50.08 -21.26
C TYR A 339 54.18 -50.31 -20.08
N ARG A 340 54.60 -50.00 -18.84
CA ARG A 340 53.77 -50.05 -17.64
C ARG A 340 52.70 -48.95 -17.64
N ASN A 341 53.06 -47.73 -18.05
CA ASN A 341 52.14 -46.61 -18.19
C ASN A 341 51.13 -46.87 -19.32
N ASP A 342 51.56 -47.43 -20.46
CA ASP A 342 50.67 -47.87 -21.55
C ASP A 342 49.69 -48.94 -21.08
N LEU A 343 50.17 -49.96 -20.34
CA LEU A 343 49.31 -50.98 -19.72
C LEU A 343 48.35 -50.39 -18.68
N GLN A 344 48.79 -49.40 -17.90
CA GLN A 344 47.96 -48.72 -16.91
C GLN A 344 46.93 -47.80 -17.58
N GLU A 345 47.28 -47.14 -18.69
CA GLU A 345 46.36 -46.33 -19.47
C GLU A 345 45.35 -47.20 -20.23
N LEU A 346 45.77 -48.36 -20.76
CA LEU A 346 44.88 -49.37 -21.34
C LEU A 346 43.90 -49.93 -20.30
N ARG A 347 44.36 -50.24 -19.08
CA ARG A 347 43.49 -50.61 -17.95
C ARG A 347 42.51 -49.49 -17.61
N LEU A 348 42.98 -48.25 -17.51
CA LEU A 348 42.15 -47.08 -17.24
C LEU A 348 41.14 -46.80 -18.37
N LYS A 349 41.51 -47.01 -19.63
CA LYS A 349 40.63 -46.93 -20.81
C LYS A 349 39.55 -48.02 -20.76
N HIS A 350 39.91 -49.25 -20.41
CA HIS A 350 39.00 -50.38 -20.27
C HIS A 350 38.03 -50.19 -19.09
N GLU A 351 38.52 -49.74 -17.94
CA GLU A 351 37.70 -49.40 -16.77
C GLU A 351 36.74 -48.24 -17.08
N LYS A 352 37.22 -47.17 -17.73
CA LYS A 352 36.36 -46.09 -18.24
C LYS A 352 35.34 -46.58 -19.27
N ALA A 353 35.62 -47.62 -20.04
CA ALA A 353 34.65 -48.22 -20.96
C ALA A 353 33.58 -49.03 -20.22
N ILE A 354 33.96 -49.90 -19.28
CA ILE A 354 33.03 -50.62 -18.39
C ILE A 354 32.13 -49.64 -17.63
N GLU A 355 32.71 -48.56 -17.11
CA GLU A 355 31.97 -47.55 -16.36
C GLU A 355 31.04 -46.71 -17.24
N ARG A 356 31.38 -46.48 -18.51
CA ARG A 356 30.46 -45.94 -19.51
C ARG A 356 29.31 -46.92 -19.78
N PHE A 357 29.59 -48.21 -19.96
CA PHE A 357 28.56 -49.24 -20.18
C PHE A 357 27.58 -49.33 -19.01
N ARG A 358 28.08 -49.41 -17.77
CA ARG A 358 27.23 -49.35 -16.55
C ARG A 358 26.38 -48.09 -16.50
N LYS A 359 26.95 -46.92 -16.81
CA LYS A 359 26.20 -45.66 -16.84
C LYS A 359 25.16 -45.61 -17.96
N THR A 360 25.38 -46.25 -19.11
CA THR A 360 24.34 -46.39 -20.15
C THR A 360 23.26 -47.40 -19.77
N GLU A 361 23.62 -48.50 -19.11
CA GLU A 361 22.68 -49.50 -18.62
C GLU A 361 21.77 -48.94 -17.51
N GLN A 362 22.35 -48.26 -16.51
CA GLN A 362 21.61 -47.55 -15.46
C GLN A 362 20.69 -46.46 -16.04
N ARG A 363 21.13 -45.74 -17.09
CA ARG A 363 20.28 -44.78 -17.81
C ARG A 363 19.15 -45.49 -18.56
N TYR A 364 19.39 -46.64 -19.16
CA TYR A 364 18.35 -47.41 -19.84
C TYR A 364 17.31 -47.93 -18.83
N GLN A 365 17.76 -48.54 -17.73
CA GLN A 365 16.90 -49.00 -16.61
C GLN A 365 16.11 -47.85 -15.98
N LYS A 366 16.74 -46.68 -15.74
CA LYS A 366 16.02 -45.51 -15.25
C LYS A 366 15.02 -44.97 -16.28
N ASN A 367 15.38 -44.92 -17.55
CA ASN A 367 14.47 -44.43 -18.59
C ASN A 367 13.26 -45.37 -18.79
N THR A 368 13.43 -46.69 -18.67
CA THR A 368 12.31 -47.63 -18.73
C THR A 368 11.43 -47.56 -17.49
N LEU A 369 11.99 -47.44 -16.28
CA LEU A 369 11.23 -47.17 -15.04
C LEU A 369 10.42 -45.86 -15.16
N ASN A 370 11.08 -44.74 -15.49
CA ASN A 370 10.45 -43.44 -15.72
C ASN A 370 9.32 -43.53 -16.76
N ALA A 371 9.49 -44.31 -17.83
CA ALA A 371 8.45 -44.52 -18.85
C ALA A 371 7.26 -45.32 -18.33
N THR A 372 7.48 -46.35 -17.51
CA THR A 372 6.39 -47.10 -16.86
C THR A 372 5.65 -46.27 -15.81
N GLU A 373 6.35 -45.41 -15.07
CA GLU A 373 5.75 -44.46 -14.13
C GLU A 373 4.91 -43.40 -14.86
N ALA A 374 5.43 -42.84 -15.96
CA ALA A 374 4.70 -41.88 -16.78
C ALA A 374 3.44 -42.47 -17.43
N LEU A 375 3.47 -43.74 -17.86
CA LEU A 375 2.29 -44.45 -18.35
C LEU A 375 1.26 -44.65 -17.23
N GLN A 376 1.66 -45.17 -16.07
CA GLN A 376 0.74 -45.34 -14.93
C GLN A 376 0.14 -44.03 -14.45
N GLU A 377 0.88 -42.92 -14.53
CA GLU A 377 0.38 -41.59 -14.17
C GLU A 377 -0.57 -41.03 -15.24
N SER A 378 -0.30 -41.26 -16.53
CA SER A 378 -1.25 -40.96 -17.62
C SER A 378 -2.54 -41.76 -17.48
N ASP A 379 -2.45 -43.05 -17.11
CA ASP A 379 -3.62 -43.90 -16.88
C ASP A 379 -4.45 -43.38 -15.70
N LYS A 380 -3.82 -43.02 -14.57
CA LYS A 380 -4.50 -42.35 -13.44
C LYS A 380 -5.20 -41.07 -13.85
N GLN A 381 -4.56 -40.21 -14.64
CA GLN A 381 -5.14 -38.95 -15.09
C GLN A 381 -6.32 -39.15 -16.05
N LEU A 382 -6.28 -40.18 -16.90
CA LEU A 382 -7.43 -40.61 -17.70
C LEU A 382 -8.57 -41.11 -16.80
N ASP A 383 -8.22 -41.90 -15.78
CA ASP A 383 -9.15 -42.47 -14.81
C ASP A 383 -9.78 -41.42 -13.87
N GLU A 384 -9.12 -40.27 -13.66
CA GLU A 384 -9.69 -39.10 -12.98
C GLU A 384 -10.53 -38.24 -13.92
N ALA A 385 -10.10 -38.08 -15.18
CA ALA A 385 -10.84 -37.33 -16.20
C ALA A 385 -12.20 -37.97 -16.52
N THR A 386 -12.27 -39.30 -16.61
CA THR A 386 -13.54 -40.05 -16.77
C THR A 386 -14.45 -39.86 -15.56
N LYS A 387 -13.95 -40.10 -14.34
CA LYS A 387 -14.70 -39.87 -13.09
C LYS A 387 -15.19 -38.42 -12.95
N LYS A 388 -14.44 -37.43 -13.45
CA LYS A 388 -14.85 -36.02 -13.50
C LYS A 388 -15.94 -35.76 -14.56
N SER A 389 -15.83 -36.38 -15.74
CA SER A 389 -16.85 -36.35 -16.79
C SER A 389 -18.19 -36.92 -16.31
N ASP A 390 -18.16 -38.06 -15.61
CA ASP A 390 -19.36 -38.70 -15.06
C ASP A 390 -20.05 -37.82 -14.01
N ARG A 391 -19.27 -37.21 -13.11
CA ARG A 391 -19.78 -36.24 -12.11
C ARG A 391 -20.44 -35.03 -12.77
N LEU A 392 -19.82 -34.45 -13.80
CA LEU A 392 -20.39 -33.33 -14.55
C LEU A 392 -21.66 -33.73 -15.32
N THR A 393 -21.69 -34.94 -15.88
CA THR A 393 -22.86 -35.50 -16.55
C THR A 393 -24.03 -35.69 -15.58
N GLN A 394 -23.76 -36.23 -14.39
CA GLN A 394 -24.76 -36.31 -13.31
C GLN A 394 -25.23 -34.92 -12.86
N GLN A 395 -24.32 -33.97 -12.64
CA GLN A 395 -24.64 -32.60 -12.23
C GLN A 395 -25.52 -31.88 -13.27
N ASN A 396 -25.20 -32.00 -14.56
CA ASN A 396 -26.04 -31.50 -15.64
C ASN A 396 -27.43 -32.16 -15.66
N GLY A 397 -27.51 -33.45 -15.34
CA GLY A 397 -28.77 -34.20 -15.17
C GLY A 397 -29.62 -33.76 -13.96
N PHE A 398 -29.02 -33.13 -12.93
CA PHE A 398 -29.75 -32.44 -11.86
C PHE A 398 -30.18 -31.04 -12.29
N LEU A 399 -29.26 -30.22 -12.81
CA LEU A 399 -29.56 -28.86 -13.28
C LEU A 399 -30.68 -28.83 -14.34
N TYR A 400 -30.73 -29.82 -15.24
CA TYR A 400 -31.82 -29.94 -16.22
C TYR A 400 -33.19 -30.21 -15.57
N LYS A 401 -33.24 -30.94 -14.44
CA LYS A 401 -34.48 -31.11 -13.66
C LYS A 401 -34.85 -29.80 -12.98
N ASP A 402 -33.88 -29.12 -12.37
CA ASP A 402 -34.11 -27.86 -11.65
C ASP A 402 -34.64 -26.77 -12.58
N VAL A 403 -34.01 -26.57 -13.75
CA VAL A 403 -34.52 -25.69 -14.82
C VAL A 403 -35.97 -26.04 -15.17
N LYS A 404 -36.28 -27.32 -15.36
CA LYS A 404 -37.65 -27.79 -15.67
C LYS A 404 -38.66 -27.60 -14.54
N THR A 405 -38.21 -27.45 -13.28
CA THR A 405 -39.09 -27.01 -12.18
C THR A 405 -39.26 -25.49 -12.13
N LEU A 406 -38.22 -24.72 -12.48
CA LEU A 406 -38.26 -23.26 -12.56
C LEU A 406 -39.14 -22.79 -13.72
N GLU A 407 -39.09 -23.45 -14.87
CA GLU A 407 -40.01 -23.24 -16.01
C GLU A 407 -41.48 -23.36 -15.57
N LYS A 408 -41.84 -24.45 -14.89
CA LYS A 408 -43.20 -24.65 -14.34
C LYS A 408 -43.58 -23.61 -13.30
N ARG A 409 -42.63 -23.16 -12.47
CA ARG A 409 -42.86 -22.11 -11.47
C ARG A 409 -43.10 -20.75 -12.12
N LEU A 410 -42.35 -20.42 -13.18
CA LEU A 410 -42.56 -19.23 -13.99
C LEU A 410 -43.92 -19.26 -14.69
N GLU A 411 -44.30 -20.39 -15.29
CA GLU A 411 -45.62 -20.56 -15.91
C GLU A 411 -46.78 -20.31 -14.91
N GLY A 412 -46.64 -20.83 -13.67
CA GLY A 412 -47.58 -20.58 -12.59
C GLY A 412 -47.62 -19.11 -12.13
N LEU A 413 -46.46 -18.45 -12.02
CA LEU A 413 -46.37 -17.04 -11.67
C LEU A 413 -46.96 -16.12 -12.76
N THR A 414 -46.73 -16.41 -14.03
CA THR A 414 -47.34 -15.66 -15.16
C THR A 414 -48.87 -15.73 -15.12
N LYS A 415 -49.43 -16.91 -14.86
CA LYS A 415 -50.89 -17.10 -14.67
C LYS A 415 -51.42 -16.33 -13.46
N HIS A 416 -50.66 -16.27 -12.36
CA HIS A 416 -51.04 -15.48 -11.19
C HIS A 416 -50.98 -13.96 -11.47
N ALA A 417 -49.97 -13.48 -12.19
CA ALA A 417 -49.84 -12.08 -12.58
C ALA A 417 -51.00 -11.63 -13.50
N GLN A 418 -51.39 -12.46 -14.47
CA GLN A 418 -52.56 -12.20 -15.33
C GLN A 418 -53.87 -12.09 -14.53
N ASN A 419 -54.06 -12.94 -13.52
CA ASN A 419 -55.23 -12.87 -12.62
C ASN A 419 -55.22 -11.59 -11.76
N LEU A 420 -54.06 -11.18 -11.24
CA LEU A 420 -53.91 -9.92 -10.50
C LEU A 420 -54.16 -8.71 -11.38
N GLU A 421 -53.71 -8.72 -12.64
CA GLU A 421 -53.98 -7.63 -13.58
C GLU A 421 -55.48 -7.50 -13.87
N ALA A 422 -56.19 -8.62 -14.08
CA ALA A 422 -57.63 -8.62 -14.24
C ALA A 422 -58.37 -8.05 -13.01
N GLN A 423 -57.94 -8.41 -11.79
CA GLN A 423 -58.48 -7.85 -10.55
C GLN A 423 -58.23 -6.33 -10.44
N CYS A 424 -57.03 -5.87 -10.78
CA CYS A 424 -56.70 -4.45 -10.83
C CYS A 424 -57.53 -3.68 -11.88
N GLN A 425 -57.84 -4.28 -13.03
CA GLN A 425 -58.73 -3.69 -14.04
C GLN A 425 -60.20 -3.66 -13.57
N GLN A 426 -60.64 -4.63 -12.78
CA GLN A 426 -61.97 -4.62 -12.16
C GLN A 426 -62.08 -3.51 -11.09
N LEU A 427 -61.16 -3.46 -10.12
CA LEU A 427 -61.13 -2.45 -9.06
C LEU A 427 -61.08 -1.01 -9.59
N LYS A 428 -60.40 -0.77 -10.73
CA LYS A 428 -60.42 0.53 -11.42
C LYS A 428 -61.82 0.92 -11.92
N LYS A 429 -62.60 -0.03 -12.46
CA LYS A 429 -63.98 0.23 -12.91
C LYS A 429 -64.90 0.52 -11.72
N GLU A 430 -64.78 -0.25 -10.65
CA GLU A 430 -65.55 -0.05 -9.41
C GLU A 430 -65.28 1.33 -8.80
N LYS A 431 -64.00 1.75 -8.70
CA LYS A 431 -63.65 3.09 -8.23
C LYS A 431 -64.07 4.22 -9.18
N GLN A 432 -64.11 3.99 -10.49
CA GLN A 432 -64.64 4.97 -11.45
C GLN A 432 -66.14 5.24 -11.23
N VAL A 433 -66.92 4.22 -10.86
CA VAL A 433 -68.35 4.36 -10.51
C VAL A 433 -68.52 5.10 -9.18
N GLU A 434 -67.75 4.72 -8.16
CA GLU A 434 -67.78 5.36 -6.84
C GLU A 434 -67.43 6.87 -6.89
N ILE A 435 -66.50 7.26 -7.78
CA ILE A 435 -66.19 8.67 -8.05
C ILE A 435 -67.41 9.38 -8.63
N GLY A 436 -68.03 8.84 -9.69
CA GLY A 436 -69.21 9.46 -10.32
C GLY A 436 -70.43 9.57 -9.38
N GLU A 437 -70.65 8.59 -8.51
CA GLU A 437 -71.68 8.70 -7.46
C GLU A 437 -71.38 9.81 -6.45
N ASN A 438 -70.12 10.02 -6.09
CA ASN A 438 -69.73 11.03 -5.13
C ASN A 438 -69.69 12.43 -5.75
N GLU A 439 -69.31 12.57 -7.02
CA GLU A 439 -69.47 13.80 -7.79
C GLU A 439 -70.95 14.23 -7.86
N ALA A 440 -71.86 13.29 -8.14
CA ALA A 440 -73.30 13.56 -8.13
C ALA A 440 -73.82 14.01 -6.75
N LYS A 441 -73.33 13.42 -5.65
CA LYS A 441 -73.63 13.87 -4.27
C LYS A 441 -73.08 15.26 -3.99
N VAL A 442 -71.86 15.57 -4.44
CA VAL A 442 -71.25 16.91 -4.28
C VAL A 442 -72.08 17.95 -5.03
N SER A 443 -72.41 17.74 -6.30
CA SER A 443 -73.27 18.69 -7.03
C SER A 443 -74.67 18.83 -6.43
N SER A 444 -75.22 17.80 -5.77
CA SER A 444 -76.46 17.93 -5.01
C SER A 444 -76.29 18.86 -3.80
N MET A 445 -75.23 18.68 -3.00
CA MET A 445 -74.91 19.55 -1.86
C MET A 445 -74.56 20.98 -2.28
N GLU A 446 -73.86 21.17 -3.41
CA GLU A 446 -73.56 22.51 -3.95
C GLU A 446 -74.83 23.28 -4.33
N ASN A 447 -75.78 22.62 -5.00
CA ASN A 447 -77.09 23.20 -5.30
C ASN A 447 -77.86 23.57 -4.02
N GLU A 448 -77.80 22.73 -2.99
CA GLU A 448 -78.45 22.98 -1.69
C GLU A 448 -77.79 24.14 -0.92
N ILE A 449 -76.45 24.21 -0.89
CA ILE A 449 -75.69 25.35 -0.38
C ILE A 449 -76.03 26.63 -1.16
N GLN A 450 -76.17 26.55 -2.48
CA GLN A 450 -76.52 27.71 -3.32
C GLN A 450 -77.99 28.12 -3.20
N LYS A 451 -78.89 27.22 -2.76
CA LYS A 451 -80.25 27.54 -2.31
C LYS A 451 -80.21 28.25 -0.95
N MET A 452 -79.49 27.68 0.02
CA MET A 452 -79.31 28.30 1.35
C MET A 452 -78.68 29.68 1.27
N ARG A 453 -77.68 29.91 0.39
CA ARG A 453 -77.11 31.25 0.13
C ARG A 453 -78.17 32.24 -0.35
N ARG A 454 -79.01 31.87 -1.31
CA ARG A 454 -80.12 32.73 -1.79
C ARG A 454 -81.16 33.01 -0.70
N GLU A 455 -81.43 32.06 0.19
CA GLU A 455 -82.30 32.27 1.36
C GLU A 455 -81.66 33.20 2.40
N TYR A 456 -80.35 33.08 2.65
CA TYR A 456 -79.61 34.00 3.51
C TYR A 456 -79.47 35.39 2.91
N GLU A 457 -79.24 35.52 1.60
CA GLU A 457 -79.20 36.80 0.87
C GLU A 457 -80.59 37.46 0.86
N GLY A 458 -81.67 36.67 0.74
CA GLY A 458 -83.04 37.13 0.93
C GLY A 458 -83.28 37.69 2.33
N ARG A 459 -82.98 36.92 3.38
CA ARG A 459 -83.08 37.37 4.77
C ARG A 459 -82.20 38.59 5.05
N LEU A 460 -80.99 38.65 4.50
CA LEU A 460 -80.09 39.79 4.70
C LEU A 460 -80.54 41.03 3.90
N ALA A 461 -81.36 40.87 2.86
CA ALA A 461 -82.09 41.96 2.22
C ALA A 461 -83.32 42.38 3.03
N GLU A 462 -84.07 41.44 3.61
CA GLU A 462 -85.18 41.71 4.54
C GLU A 462 -84.68 42.43 5.80
N ASP A 463 -83.62 41.94 6.44
CA ASP A 463 -82.91 42.57 7.56
C ASP A 463 -82.38 43.95 7.16
N LYS A 464 -81.87 44.13 5.93
CA LYS A 464 -81.42 45.44 5.44
C LYS A 464 -82.57 46.41 5.19
N VAL A 465 -83.75 45.93 4.78
CA VAL A 465 -84.97 46.74 4.73
C VAL A 465 -85.44 47.05 6.15
N ALA A 466 -85.43 46.09 7.07
CA ALA A 466 -85.76 46.29 8.49
C ALA A 466 -84.79 47.27 9.17
N PHE A 467 -83.49 47.25 8.84
CA PHE A 467 -82.52 48.24 9.30
C PHE A 467 -82.65 49.59 8.57
N GLN A 468 -83.16 49.64 7.34
CA GLN A 468 -83.52 50.90 6.68
C GLN A 468 -84.82 51.49 7.23
N ASP A 469 -85.77 50.67 7.66
CA ASP A 469 -87.01 51.10 8.28
C ASP A 469 -86.81 51.42 9.76
N GLN A 470 -85.95 50.70 10.48
CA GLN A 470 -85.41 51.13 11.79
C GLN A 470 -84.52 52.36 11.66
N LEU A 471 -83.81 52.58 10.55
CA LEU A 471 -83.14 53.86 10.31
C LEU A 471 -84.15 54.96 10.03
N LYS A 472 -85.24 54.74 9.28
CA LYS A 472 -86.33 55.72 9.15
C LYS A 472 -87.05 55.95 10.49
N GLU A 473 -87.20 54.93 11.31
CA GLU A 473 -87.78 55.00 12.64
C GLU A 473 -86.85 55.82 13.55
N LEU A 474 -85.55 55.50 13.61
CA LEU A 474 -84.51 56.27 14.31
C LEU A 474 -84.25 57.66 13.69
N GLU A 475 -84.55 57.89 12.41
CA GLU A 475 -84.53 59.23 11.79
C GLU A 475 -85.80 60.00 12.12
N SER A 476 -86.94 59.33 12.29
CA SER A 476 -88.19 59.93 12.77
C SER A 476 -88.18 60.14 14.28
N GLU A 477 -87.48 59.30 15.04
CA GLU A 477 -87.14 59.51 16.45
C GLU A 477 -86.08 60.59 16.55
N ARG A 478 -85.04 60.62 15.71
CA ARG A 478 -84.11 61.76 15.63
C ARG A 478 -84.89 63.02 15.34
N ASP A 479 -85.82 63.03 14.39
CA ASP A 479 -86.55 64.23 14.01
C ASP A 479 -87.72 64.55 14.96
N HIS A 480 -88.16 63.59 15.78
CA HIS A 480 -89.02 63.78 16.97
C HIS A 480 -88.22 64.31 18.16
N TRP A 481 -87.01 63.81 18.40
CA TRP A 481 -86.04 64.31 19.39
C TRP A 481 -85.44 65.64 18.97
N LYS A 482 -85.38 65.95 17.68
CA LYS A 482 -85.02 67.25 17.10
C LYS A 482 -86.22 68.18 17.13
N GLY A 483 -87.44 67.67 16.91
CA GLY A 483 -88.68 68.39 17.19
C GLY A 483 -88.86 68.71 18.68
N LEU A 484 -88.46 67.81 19.57
CA LEU A 484 -88.42 68.00 21.02
C LEU A 484 -87.19 68.81 21.47
N LEU A 485 -86.06 68.76 20.74
CA LEU A 485 -84.90 69.62 20.99
C LEU A 485 -85.13 71.01 20.41
N ASP A 486 -85.98 71.18 19.40
CA ASP A 486 -86.36 72.45 18.81
C ASP A 486 -87.68 73.00 19.38
N GLN A 487 -88.48 72.19 20.10
CA GLN A 487 -89.47 72.65 21.09
C GLN A 487 -88.81 72.93 22.45
N SER A 488 -87.83 72.14 22.87
CA SER A 488 -86.97 72.45 24.02
C SER A 488 -86.19 73.72 23.72
N LYS A 489 -85.59 73.90 22.54
CA LYS A 489 -85.06 75.21 22.08
C LYS A 489 -86.13 76.18 21.61
N CYS A 490 -87.42 75.85 21.48
CA CYS A 490 -88.45 76.88 21.35
C CYS A 490 -88.68 77.48 22.73
N ASN A 491 -88.99 76.67 23.73
CA ASN A 491 -89.14 77.11 25.12
C ASN A 491 -87.82 77.66 25.71
N GLN A 492 -86.67 77.12 25.31
CA GLN A 492 -85.33 77.57 25.69
C GLN A 492 -84.77 78.62 24.74
N THR A 493 -85.38 78.97 23.60
CA THR A 493 -85.11 80.24 22.88
C THR A 493 -86.24 81.26 22.97
N GLU A 494 -87.32 80.98 23.68
CA GLU A 494 -88.15 81.99 24.34
C GLU A 494 -87.59 82.27 25.73
N GLN A 495 -87.03 81.29 26.45
CA GLN A 495 -86.19 81.55 27.62
C GLN A 495 -84.77 82.00 27.28
N GLN A 496 -84.17 81.73 26.10
CA GLN A 496 -82.94 82.41 25.64
C GLN A 496 -83.20 83.60 24.73
N LYS A 497 -84.42 83.87 24.25
CA LYS A 497 -84.78 85.24 23.87
C LYS A 497 -85.11 86.05 25.11
N ARG A 498 -85.71 85.52 26.16
CA ARG A 498 -85.76 86.21 27.46
C ARG A 498 -84.41 86.30 28.13
N PHE A 499 -83.52 85.31 28.04
CA PHE A 499 -82.13 85.41 28.50
C PHE A 499 -81.17 86.03 27.47
N ALA A 500 -81.60 86.50 26.29
CA ALA A 500 -80.76 87.31 25.38
C ALA A 500 -81.39 88.65 24.98
N THR A 501 -82.66 88.90 25.34
CA THR A 501 -83.14 90.23 25.71
C THR A 501 -82.76 90.51 27.15
N GLU A 502 -82.70 89.57 28.10
CA GLU A 502 -82.07 89.83 29.41
C GLU A 502 -80.55 89.86 29.26
N ILE A 503 -79.81 88.88 28.71
CA ILE A 503 -78.37 89.13 28.46
C ILE A 503 -78.17 90.24 27.41
N GLY A 504 -79.19 90.67 26.67
CA GLY A 504 -79.17 91.88 25.82
C GLY A 504 -79.48 93.18 26.54
N GLU A 505 -80.27 93.15 27.62
CA GLU A 505 -80.70 94.23 28.52
C GLU A 505 -79.82 94.26 29.78
N TRP A 506 -78.99 93.26 30.00
CA TRP A 506 -77.89 93.17 30.96
C TRP A 506 -76.55 93.25 30.24
N ALA A 507 -76.47 93.03 28.91
CA ALA A 507 -75.40 93.59 28.08
C ALA A 507 -75.67 95.06 27.76
N SER A 508 -76.93 95.49 27.57
CA SER A 508 -77.25 96.92 27.45
C SER A 508 -77.53 97.62 28.78
N LEU A 509 -77.86 96.95 29.89
CA LEU A 509 -77.52 97.46 31.23
C LEU A 509 -76.03 97.25 31.53
N SER A 510 -75.26 96.39 30.87
CA SER A 510 -73.79 96.46 31.02
C SER A 510 -73.22 97.62 30.24
N GLU A 511 -73.73 97.95 29.05
CA GLU A 511 -73.31 99.12 28.26
C GLU A 511 -73.93 100.40 28.81
N VAL A 512 -75.12 100.39 29.42
CA VAL A 512 -75.72 101.52 30.14
C VAL A 512 -75.18 101.63 31.56
N LEU A 513 -74.82 100.56 32.26
CA LEU A 513 -74.05 100.64 33.52
C LEU A 513 -72.56 100.81 33.28
N LYS A 514 -72.01 100.57 32.08
CA LYS A 514 -70.67 101.04 31.66
C LYS A 514 -70.74 102.46 31.17
N ALA A 515 -71.79 102.89 30.46
CA ALA A 515 -72.00 104.29 30.13
C ALA A 515 -72.31 105.08 31.41
N GLN A 516 -73.02 104.51 32.38
CA GLN A 516 -73.19 105.07 33.73
C GLN A 516 -72.02 104.74 34.66
N LEU A 517 -71.07 103.84 34.35
CA LEU A 517 -69.77 103.76 35.04
C LEU A 517 -68.69 104.60 34.35
N VAL A 518 -68.90 105.07 33.13
CA VAL A 518 -68.03 106.02 32.41
C VAL A 518 -68.58 107.42 32.61
N GLU A 519 -69.89 107.60 32.78
CA GLU A 519 -70.54 108.82 33.24
C GLU A 519 -70.48 108.92 34.76
N ALA A 520 -70.65 107.85 35.55
CA ALA A 520 -70.28 107.91 36.97
C ALA A 520 -68.76 107.84 37.20
N ARG A 521 -67.91 107.38 36.25
CA ARG A 521 -66.46 107.72 36.32
C ARG A 521 -66.16 109.11 35.80
N ALA A 522 -66.95 109.73 34.93
CA ALA A 522 -66.77 111.14 34.57
C ALA A 522 -67.36 112.08 35.65
N GLN A 523 -68.41 111.67 36.36
CA GLN A 523 -68.98 112.36 37.52
C GLN A 523 -68.14 112.07 38.77
N LEU A 524 -67.60 110.87 38.96
CA LEU A 524 -66.60 110.56 39.99
C LEU A 524 -65.16 110.93 39.56
N GLU A 525 -64.91 111.38 38.33
CA GLU A 525 -63.68 112.12 37.96
C GLU A 525 -63.88 113.62 38.10
N LYS A 526 -65.09 114.14 37.93
CA LYS A 526 -65.49 115.47 38.44
C LYS A 526 -65.48 115.49 39.97
N GLU A 527 -65.84 114.39 40.64
CA GLU A 527 -65.69 114.23 42.08
C GLU A 527 -64.25 113.86 42.46
N SER A 528 -63.48 113.17 41.62
CA SER A 528 -62.03 112.99 41.83
C SER A 528 -61.29 114.29 41.64
N THR A 529 -61.72 115.19 40.76
CA THR A 529 -61.11 116.51 40.63
C THR A 529 -61.59 117.44 41.74
N ALA A 530 -62.83 117.35 42.22
CA ALA A 530 -63.28 118.06 43.42
C ALA A 530 -62.55 117.58 44.70
N ARG A 531 -62.39 116.26 44.89
CA ARG A 531 -61.66 115.69 46.05
C ARG A 531 -60.14 115.80 45.88
N LYS A 532 -59.56 115.66 44.69
CA LYS A 532 -58.14 116.02 44.46
C LYS A 532 -57.92 117.51 44.67
N VAL A 533 -58.84 118.42 44.33
CA VAL A 533 -58.70 119.85 44.68
C VAL A 533 -58.74 120.09 46.19
N LEU A 534 -59.46 119.27 46.98
CA LEU A 534 -59.50 119.39 48.45
C LEU A 534 -58.43 118.57 49.20
N GLU A 535 -57.85 117.53 48.59
CA GLU A 535 -56.88 116.63 49.23
C GLU A 535 -55.45 116.78 48.66
N ASN A 536 -55.29 117.17 47.39
CA ASN A 536 -54.03 117.78 46.92
C ASN A 536 -53.85 119.22 47.45
N SER A 537 -54.86 119.81 48.10
CA SER A 537 -54.67 120.95 49.01
C SER A 537 -54.05 120.53 50.36
N ARG A 538 -53.73 119.23 50.57
CA ARG A 538 -53.04 118.75 51.77
C ARG A 538 -52.03 117.62 51.51
N ARG A 539 -51.11 117.84 50.55
CA ARG A 539 -49.85 117.07 50.35
C ARG A 539 -50.11 115.69 49.74
N THR A 540 -49.93 115.43 48.44
CA THR A 540 -48.95 115.95 47.46
C THR A 540 -47.51 115.98 47.93
N GLU A 541 -46.92 114.78 48.08
CA GLU A 541 -45.47 114.55 48.12
C GLU A 541 -45.20 113.06 47.76
N SER A 542 -44.84 112.79 46.49
CA SER A 542 -44.50 111.45 45.92
C SER A 542 -45.64 110.41 45.88
N GLU A 543 -46.01 109.77 44.76
CA GLU A 543 -45.49 109.76 43.38
C GLU A 543 -44.08 109.17 43.13
N LEU A 544 -43.86 107.93 43.61
CA LEU A 544 -42.92 106.96 43.03
C LEU A 544 -43.57 105.56 43.06
N LEU A 545 -44.33 105.16 42.03
CA LEU A 545 -43.87 104.49 40.80
C LEU A 545 -43.35 103.04 40.94
N SER A 546 -44.30 102.10 40.78
CA SER A 546 -44.21 100.97 39.83
C SER A 546 -43.38 99.71 40.19
N ARG A 547 -43.57 98.67 39.33
CA ARG A 547 -42.82 97.39 39.18
C ARG A 547 -43.29 96.23 40.09
N LEU A 548 -43.35 94.95 39.66
CA LEU A 548 -43.00 94.30 38.37
C LEU A 548 -43.72 92.92 38.12
N ILE A 549 -44.34 92.72 36.94
CA ILE A 549 -44.35 91.51 36.04
C ILE A 549 -44.86 90.10 36.49
N ALA A 550 -45.25 89.25 35.50
CA ALA A 550 -45.76 87.86 35.58
C ALA A 550 -45.23 86.93 34.43
N ASN A 551 -45.48 85.60 34.43
CA ASN A 551 -44.86 84.59 33.49
C ASN A 551 -45.66 83.27 33.18
N SER A 552 -45.54 82.73 31.93
CA SER A 552 -45.49 81.31 31.38
C SER A 552 -46.45 80.14 31.79
N SER A 553 -46.64 78.99 31.07
CA SER A 553 -46.85 78.59 29.61
C SER A 553 -46.93 77.03 29.42
N ASN A 554 -47.34 76.50 28.22
CA ASN A 554 -46.97 75.18 27.54
C ASN A 554 -48.13 74.25 27.00
N ASN A 555 -47.85 73.36 25.99
CA ASN A 555 -48.78 72.48 25.19
C ASN A 555 -48.10 71.27 24.44
N THR A 556 -48.86 70.31 23.83
CA THR A 556 -48.45 69.05 23.07
C THR A 556 -49.61 68.48 22.16
N SER A 557 -49.59 67.41 21.31
CA SER A 557 -48.62 66.69 20.39
C SER A 557 -49.35 65.58 19.51
N MET A 558 -48.77 65.00 18.43
CA MET A 558 -49.33 63.95 17.47
C MET A 558 -48.22 63.35 16.52
N ALA A 559 -48.28 62.34 15.58
CA ALA A 559 -49.26 61.44 14.91
C ALA A 559 -48.67 60.05 14.40
N SER A 560 -49.10 59.47 13.24
CA SER A 560 -48.75 58.13 12.59
C SER A 560 -49.07 58.12 11.05
N PRO A 561 -49.13 57.03 10.17
CA PRO A 561 -48.97 55.54 10.26
C PRO A 561 -48.32 54.77 9.01
N GLU A 562 -48.51 53.42 8.89
CA GLU A 562 -48.45 52.49 7.67
C GLU A 562 -47.11 52.11 6.93
N LYS A 563 -46.91 50.96 6.20
CA LYS A 563 -47.35 49.52 6.21
C LYS A 563 -46.54 48.62 5.18
N PHE A 564 -46.39 47.28 5.39
CA PHE A 564 -45.73 46.23 4.52
C PHE A 564 -44.17 46.34 4.34
N GLY A 565 -43.37 45.42 3.73
CA GLY A 565 -43.45 44.05 3.11
C GLY A 565 -42.30 43.83 2.06
N GLU A 566 -41.84 42.66 1.53
CA GLU A 566 -41.97 41.20 1.81
C GLU A 566 -40.97 40.35 0.92
N LEU A 567 -40.93 38.99 1.03
CA LEU A 567 -40.23 37.95 0.17
C LEU A 567 -38.68 37.70 0.27
N THR A 568 -38.17 36.68 -0.49
CA THR A 568 -37.36 35.50 0.00
C THR A 568 -36.31 34.90 -1.00
N ASN A 569 -35.51 33.89 -0.56
CA ASN A 569 -34.63 32.94 -1.35
C ASN A 569 -33.27 33.51 -1.87
N SER A 570 -32.17 32.81 -2.25
CA SER A 570 -31.62 31.40 -2.22
C SER A 570 -30.21 31.39 -2.90
N SER A 571 -29.24 30.44 -2.81
CA SER A 571 -28.87 29.30 -1.92
C SER A 571 -27.59 28.55 -2.44
N PHE A 572 -26.83 27.81 -1.59
CA PHE A 572 -25.86 26.71 -1.91
C PHE A 572 -24.50 27.05 -2.62
N SER A 573 -23.38 26.27 -2.59
CA SER A 573 -22.87 25.20 -1.67
C SER A 573 -21.44 24.65 -2.05
N LEU A 574 -20.70 24.11 -1.05
CA LEU A 574 -19.59 23.08 -1.13
C LEU A 574 -18.26 23.46 -1.87
N ASN A 575 -17.08 22.82 -1.69
CA ASN A 575 -16.70 21.54 -1.04
C ASN A 575 -15.22 21.44 -0.52
N HIS A 576 -14.95 20.42 0.32
CA HIS A 576 -13.72 19.62 0.70
C HIS A 576 -12.30 19.79 0.04
N TYR A 577 -11.15 19.22 0.51
CA TYR A 577 -10.76 18.27 1.60
C TYR A 577 -9.27 18.48 2.11
N SER A 578 -8.62 17.47 2.71
CA SER A 578 -7.47 17.54 3.67
C SER A 578 -6.08 17.01 3.21
N HIS A 579 -5.00 17.36 3.96
CA HIS A 579 -3.73 16.64 4.30
C HIS A 579 -2.51 17.62 4.36
N ALA A 580 -1.27 17.27 4.78
CA ALA A 580 -0.71 16.57 5.97
C ALA A 580 0.85 16.57 5.88
N ASN A 581 1.56 16.29 6.99
CA ASN A 581 2.98 15.84 7.10
C ASN A 581 4.20 16.79 6.89
N SER A 582 4.89 17.05 8.01
CA SER A 582 6.34 16.88 8.31
C SER A 582 7.50 17.29 7.36
N VAL A 583 8.41 18.12 7.90
CA VAL A 583 9.89 17.99 8.00
C VAL A 583 10.75 17.67 6.75
N PRO A 584 11.79 18.48 6.51
CA PRO A 584 13.07 18.03 5.99
C PRO A 584 14.25 18.24 6.98
N ALA A 585 15.19 17.29 7.03
CA ALA A 585 16.51 17.46 7.63
C ALA A 585 17.60 17.47 6.53
N ALA A 586 18.76 18.06 6.81
CA ALA A 586 19.83 18.25 5.84
C ALA A 586 21.22 17.95 6.42
N LEU A 587 22.23 17.93 5.53
CA LEU A 587 23.67 17.71 5.77
C LEU A 587 24.10 16.24 5.96
N VAL A 588 24.75 15.72 4.92
CA VAL A 588 25.80 14.68 5.00
C VAL A 588 26.98 15.22 4.18
N GLY A 589 28.21 15.09 4.71
CA GLY A 589 29.41 15.63 4.08
C GLY A 589 30.06 14.68 3.08
N ASN A 590 30.81 15.24 2.12
CA ASN A 590 31.81 14.50 1.35
C ASN A 590 33.08 14.35 2.19
N ASP A 591 33.70 13.17 2.17
CA ASP A 591 35.15 12.98 1.93
C ASP A 591 35.50 11.49 1.84
N GLY A 592 36.56 11.14 1.09
CA GLY A 592 37.06 9.76 0.97
C GLY A 592 37.37 9.28 -0.46
N ASN A 593 38.27 9.96 -1.18
CA ASN A 593 38.45 9.78 -2.62
C ASN A 593 39.69 8.95 -3.06
N GLU A 594 40.51 8.43 -2.13
CA GLU A 594 41.82 7.83 -2.46
C GLU A 594 41.79 6.32 -2.74
N LEU A 595 40.91 5.57 -2.08
CA LEU A 595 40.69 4.12 -2.32
C LEU A 595 40.16 3.80 -3.74
N SER A 596 39.62 4.81 -4.43
CA SER A 596 39.08 4.70 -5.79
C SER A 596 40.13 4.23 -6.81
N SER A 597 41.40 4.60 -6.62
CA SER A 597 42.48 4.44 -7.61
C SER A 597 43.06 3.01 -7.75
N GLU A 598 42.81 2.13 -6.78
CA GLU A 598 43.15 0.70 -6.87
C GLU A 598 41.95 -0.14 -7.30
N LEU A 599 40.75 0.23 -6.83
CA LEU A 599 39.49 -0.38 -7.26
C LEU A 599 39.27 -0.21 -8.77
N THR A 600 39.59 0.93 -9.36
CA THR A 600 39.52 1.13 -10.83
C THR A 600 40.48 0.23 -11.60
N ARG A 601 41.73 0.07 -11.14
CA ARG A 601 42.71 -0.84 -11.78
C ARG A 601 42.30 -2.31 -11.66
N ALA A 602 41.70 -2.72 -10.54
CA ALA A 602 41.11 -4.06 -10.41
C ALA A 602 39.89 -4.25 -11.34
N LEU A 603 39.04 -3.21 -11.48
CA LEU A 603 37.89 -3.23 -12.40
C LEU A 603 38.33 -3.25 -13.88
N GLU A 604 39.49 -2.70 -14.22
CA GLU A 604 40.06 -2.73 -15.57
C GLU A 604 40.66 -4.09 -15.93
N SER A 605 41.39 -4.74 -15.02
CA SER A 605 41.85 -6.12 -15.24
C SER A 605 40.68 -7.11 -15.27
N GLU A 606 39.64 -6.89 -14.45
CA GLU A 606 38.40 -7.68 -14.51
C GLU A 606 37.68 -7.52 -15.86
N LYS A 607 37.55 -6.30 -16.40
CA LYS A 607 36.97 -6.07 -17.73
C LYS A 607 37.74 -6.82 -18.83
N LEU A 608 39.07 -6.83 -18.76
CA LEU A 608 39.92 -7.51 -19.73
C LEU A 608 39.76 -9.05 -19.64
N LEU A 609 39.72 -9.61 -18.44
CA LEU A 609 39.44 -11.04 -18.22
C LEU A 609 38.02 -11.42 -18.67
N ARG A 610 37.00 -10.63 -18.32
CA ARG A 610 35.61 -10.83 -18.79
C ARG A 610 35.52 -10.82 -20.31
N HIS A 611 36.26 -9.94 -20.99
CA HIS A 611 36.31 -9.91 -22.46
C HIS A 611 36.98 -11.16 -23.05
N GLN A 612 38.09 -11.63 -22.47
CA GLN A 612 38.74 -12.88 -22.90
C GLN A 612 37.83 -14.10 -22.70
N VAL A 613 37.11 -14.19 -21.57
CA VAL A 613 36.10 -15.22 -21.31
C VAL A 613 34.95 -15.14 -22.31
N GLN A 614 34.48 -13.93 -22.66
CA GLN A 614 33.42 -13.73 -23.65
C GLN A 614 33.83 -14.20 -25.06
N VAL A 615 35.08 -13.96 -25.48
CA VAL A 615 35.62 -14.47 -26.76
C VAL A 615 35.70 -16.00 -26.74
N LEU A 616 36.23 -16.59 -25.66
CA LEU A 616 36.27 -18.05 -25.49
C LEU A 616 34.86 -18.67 -25.53
N GLU A 617 33.89 -18.10 -24.82
CA GLU A 617 32.50 -18.53 -24.89
C GLU A 617 31.93 -18.44 -26.31
N GLN A 618 32.20 -17.35 -27.03
CA GLN A 618 31.68 -17.16 -28.39
C GLN A 618 32.27 -18.19 -29.36
N SER A 619 33.57 -18.49 -29.26
CA SER A 619 34.22 -19.51 -30.09
C SER A 619 33.79 -20.95 -29.70
N CYS A 620 33.59 -21.24 -28.42
CA CYS A 620 32.97 -22.50 -27.98
C CYS A 620 31.52 -22.65 -28.47
N ARG A 621 30.72 -21.57 -28.48
CA ARG A 621 29.36 -21.58 -29.05
C ARG A 621 29.40 -21.85 -30.56
N ARG A 622 30.25 -21.17 -31.32
CA ARG A 622 30.46 -21.42 -32.78
C ARG A 622 30.79 -22.89 -33.06
N SER A 623 31.79 -23.44 -32.37
CA SER A 623 32.17 -24.86 -32.48
C SER A 623 31.01 -25.80 -32.11
N THR A 624 30.25 -25.50 -31.05
CA THR A 624 29.07 -26.29 -30.66
C THR A 624 27.97 -26.27 -31.73
N THR A 625 27.74 -25.12 -32.39
CA THR A 625 26.79 -25.02 -33.50
C THR A 625 27.22 -25.90 -34.67
N VAL A 626 28.47 -25.79 -35.14
CA VAL A 626 29.00 -26.63 -36.24
C VAL A 626 28.87 -28.12 -35.90
N ILE A 627 29.25 -28.53 -34.69
CA ILE A 627 29.10 -29.92 -34.22
C ILE A 627 27.62 -30.37 -34.20
N SER A 628 26.67 -29.46 -33.94
CA SER A 628 25.24 -29.77 -33.97
C SER A 628 24.69 -29.90 -35.39
N GLU A 629 25.09 -29.02 -36.31
CA GLU A 629 24.70 -29.04 -37.72
C GLU A 629 25.26 -30.28 -38.43
N LEU A 630 26.52 -30.65 -38.16
CA LEU A 630 27.13 -31.89 -38.67
C LEU A 630 26.41 -33.15 -38.16
N ARG A 631 25.99 -33.17 -36.89
CA ARG A 631 25.18 -34.27 -36.35
C ARG A 631 23.80 -34.35 -37.01
N GLU A 632 23.17 -33.21 -37.30
CA GLU A 632 21.89 -33.20 -37.99
C GLU A 632 22.02 -33.62 -39.46
N ALA A 633 23.07 -33.18 -40.17
CA ALA A 633 23.37 -33.61 -41.53
C ALA A 633 23.58 -35.13 -41.60
N LEU A 634 24.42 -35.70 -40.73
CA LEU A 634 24.63 -37.15 -40.63
C LEU A 634 23.35 -37.92 -40.27
N PHE A 635 22.47 -37.34 -39.45
CA PHE A 635 21.17 -37.94 -39.10
C PHE A 635 20.18 -37.90 -40.27
N ARG A 636 20.10 -36.78 -41.00
CA ARG A 636 19.28 -36.65 -42.22
C ARG A 636 19.73 -37.63 -43.30
N GLU A 637 21.04 -37.81 -43.50
CA GLU A 637 21.56 -38.75 -44.50
C GLU A 637 21.36 -40.22 -44.09
N ARG A 638 21.43 -40.52 -42.78
CA ARG A 638 21.03 -41.83 -42.27
C ARG A 638 19.55 -42.13 -42.55
N ILE A 639 18.65 -41.17 -42.35
CA ILE A 639 17.22 -41.35 -42.68
C ILE A 639 17.03 -41.59 -44.19
N ARG A 640 17.76 -40.87 -45.06
CA ARG A 640 17.73 -41.11 -46.51
C ARG A 640 18.17 -42.53 -46.88
N ARG A 641 19.21 -43.06 -46.24
CA ARG A 641 19.64 -44.46 -46.40
C ARG A 641 18.56 -45.45 -45.96
N ASP A 642 17.99 -45.25 -44.76
CA ASP A 642 16.91 -46.08 -44.21
C ASP A 642 15.62 -46.02 -45.05
N GLN A 643 15.48 -45.02 -45.94
CA GLN A 643 14.41 -44.88 -46.94
C GLN A 643 14.76 -45.47 -48.32
N HIS A 644 16.04 -45.58 -48.69
CA HIS A 644 16.48 -46.21 -49.96
C HIS A 644 16.76 -47.72 -49.83
N GLN A 645 16.78 -48.25 -48.61
CA GLN A 645 16.86 -49.69 -48.31
C GLN A 645 15.48 -50.34 -48.09
N ARG A 646 14.39 -49.61 -48.36
CA ARG A 646 12.99 -50.06 -48.28
C ARG A 646 12.32 -49.98 -49.65
#